data_AF-A0A1C4XYL1-F1
#
_entry.id   AF-A0A1C4XYL1-F1
#
_cell.length_a   1.000
_cell.length_b   1.000
_cell.length_c   1.000
_cell.angle_alpha   90.00
_cell.angle_beta   90.00
_cell.angle_gamma   90.00
#
_symmetry.space_group_name_H-M   'P 1'
#
loop_
_entity.id
_entity.type
_entity.pdbx_description
1 polymer ?
#
loop_
_entity_poly.entity_id
_entity_poly.type
_entity_poly.pdbx_seq_one_letter_code
_entity_poly.pdbx_strand_id
1 'polypeptide(L)'
;MTDIRVPVDGADPSVERNLVDQLEGPYPGTVRRVVVPLTGTGAAVVDWTSRHPLLTVVLRRDLTEETVRVTVTVDPGGTGERALPPVVFAPWSAGGASVPAYVPDTADEPLVASFAVAVTAERAVDGAPATAVTGAALTGLVELAVLEGNLGRLLYLVSYEKHRLRRAAREVHAYRTLAHARRDALDRIGADVGVPRFVDELVHEPTNGEVYARRLAPPAREPDAAYAHRLGLYRRFLLPTPGAVRRLLNGPGADTDPNTGLFADLPGGARFTLREDDDRFAVAIRLVAAGDPQHRTNFLAQLRRDRLVLPANTPPNNTVHAGRALPANRLTEITALRASLRQSYTFESTHGIAPPLAAALDRAGRVCRALGSSIVWQVTRAQDDAGGSRYELGLGVDVSWPTPAQATDLRNRVLDTGRAVTADRTAEALIAAARAAGVPTVGADGEVAWLWRVCGLPTAHRISTTRMYVSHLPTRGLAVTAPLNAAVGADTAVEAQFHAPGDPGGNALLLAGLRAAGAAWTSSGETAWSPMTDAAARTRWAAVPTRPAGQPVDAVLAAAGLPAVRDPAPVVAALNRLPDELVETVELPAALAAALIAGQPAAGDRLARLVGLLRDQHLAAALPLVETGNRLLLVCSVIGLPQAGLNLAERRATGFRWYTVGLGGGTAEIKAVGARTVLRPTHAGLVAVVALSYVRTGRTDPYEFRVELPDGVTLNLEQYERLMNALSRVCPLGVEVNTFGIRRDHVDLDDDGTAEPLRPAVARTFRTFQQRRHRGVYDQL
;
A
#
# COMPACT_ATOMS: atom_id res chain seq x y z
N MET A 1 -30.75 1.18 -31.58
CA MET A 1 -31.23 1.81 -32.82
C MET A 1 -30.34 1.31 -33.94
N THR A 2 -30.89 0.41 -34.73
CA THR A 2 -30.24 -0.28 -35.85
C THR A 2 -29.93 0.71 -36.97
N ASP A 3 -28.75 0.51 -37.55
CA ASP A 3 -28.02 1.35 -38.49
C ASP A 3 -28.76 1.42 -39.85
N ILE A 4 -29.53 2.48 -40.08
CA ILE A 4 -29.96 2.86 -41.43
C ILE A 4 -28.86 3.75 -42.00
N ARG A 5 -27.83 3.14 -42.58
CA ARG A 5 -26.87 3.87 -43.44
C ARG A 5 -27.38 3.80 -44.86
N VAL A 6 -28.08 4.84 -45.28
CA VAL A 6 -27.97 5.24 -46.69
C VAL A 6 -26.51 5.69 -46.85
N PRO A 7 -25.70 5.07 -47.73
CA PRO A 7 -24.31 5.46 -47.93
C PRO A 7 -24.30 6.77 -48.74
N VAL A 8 -24.51 7.89 -48.06
CA VAL A 8 -24.44 9.23 -48.67
C VAL A 8 -22.96 9.65 -48.88
N ASP A 9 -22.02 8.91 -48.28
CA ASP A 9 -20.59 9.11 -48.43
C ASP A 9 -20.03 7.99 -49.31
N GLY A 10 -19.51 8.34 -50.49
CA GLY A 10 -18.79 7.41 -51.36
C GLY A 10 -17.45 6.93 -50.75
N ALA A 11 -16.66 6.17 -51.50
CA ALA A 11 -15.38 5.63 -51.04
C ALA A 11 -14.29 6.71 -50.83
N ASP A 12 -14.45 7.90 -51.42
CA ASP A 12 -13.47 8.99 -51.32
C ASP A 12 -13.78 9.90 -50.12
N PRO A 13 -12.78 10.29 -49.30
CA PRO A 13 -12.98 11.25 -48.21
C PRO A 13 -13.43 12.65 -48.68
N SER A 14 -13.19 13.02 -49.94
CA SER A 14 -13.62 14.29 -50.54
C SER A 14 -15.13 14.30 -50.78
N VAL A 15 -15.85 15.06 -49.94
CA VAL A 15 -17.31 15.25 -50.07
C VAL A 15 -17.65 15.92 -51.40
N GLU A 16 -16.86 16.90 -51.80
CA GLU A 16 -16.99 17.61 -53.07
C GLU A 16 -16.93 16.64 -54.27
N ARG A 17 -15.95 15.74 -54.30
CA ARG A 17 -15.83 14.72 -55.35
C ARG A 17 -17.05 13.79 -55.36
N ASN A 18 -17.46 13.29 -54.19
CA ASN A 18 -18.62 12.41 -54.09
C ASN A 18 -19.91 13.10 -54.59
N LEU A 19 -20.08 14.39 -54.34
CA LEU A 19 -21.24 15.15 -54.84
C LEU A 19 -21.20 15.31 -56.37
N VAL A 20 -20.02 15.51 -56.96
CA VAL A 20 -19.85 15.56 -58.41
C VAL A 20 -20.10 14.20 -59.05
N ASP A 21 -19.57 13.13 -58.47
CA ASP A 21 -19.71 11.75 -58.97
C ASP A 21 -21.16 11.24 -58.88
N GLN A 22 -21.99 11.83 -58.02
CA GLN A 22 -23.42 11.51 -57.86
C GLN A 22 -24.35 12.31 -58.79
N LEU A 23 -23.82 13.21 -59.63
CA LEU A 23 -24.64 13.93 -60.60
C LEU A 23 -25.15 12.96 -61.68
N GLU A 24 -26.44 13.05 -61.99
CA GLU A 24 -27.07 12.24 -63.04
C GLU A 24 -27.71 13.13 -64.13
N GLY A 25 -28.07 12.53 -65.26
CA GLY A 25 -28.77 13.22 -66.35
C GLY A 25 -27.90 14.28 -67.05
N PRO A 26 -28.39 15.51 -67.27
CA PRO A 26 -27.65 16.54 -68.01
C PRO A 26 -26.59 17.28 -67.18
N TYR A 27 -26.55 17.08 -65.85
CA TYR A 27 -25.71 17.83 -64.93
C TYR A 27 -24.21 17.49 -64.95
N PRO A 28 -23.75 16.24 -65.20
CA PRO A 28 -22.32 15.92 -65.26
C PRO A 28 -21.52 16.73 -66.27
N GLY A 29 -22.14 17.14 -67.39
CA GLY A 29 -21.47 17.99 -68.39
C GLY A 29 -21.27 19.45 -67.96
N THR A 30 -21.84 19.86 -66.82
CA THR A 30 -21.81 21.24 -66.33
C THR A 30 -20.85 21.47 -65.15
N VAL A 31 -20.26 20.39 -64.62
CA VAL A 31 -19.30 20.42 -63.52
C VAL A 31 -18.13 19.53 -63.84
N ARG A 32 -16.92 20.02 -63.59
CA ARG A 32 -15.71 19.21 -63.68
C ARG A 32 -14.86 19.48 -62.45
N ARG A 33 -14.46 18.42 -61.75
CA ARG A 33 -13.44 18.48 -60.69
C ARG A 33 -12.16 17.86 -61.22
N VAL A 34 -11.07 18.63 -61.24
CA VAL A 34 -9.75 18.16 -61.66
C VAL A 34 -8.77 18.35 -60.53
N VAL A 35 -8.07 17.28 -60.15
CA VAL A 35 -6.97 17.37 -59.19
C VAL A 35 -5.77 18.00 -59.91
N VAL A 36 -5.20 19.04 -59.31
CA VAL A 36 -4.00 19.71 -59.82
C VAL A 36 -2.80 19.11 -59.10
N PRO A 37 -1.88 18.42 -59.81
CA PRO A 37 -0.71 17.82 -59.18
C PRO A 37 0.16 18.88 -58.51
N LEU A 38 0.36 18.73 -57.20
CA LEU A 38 1.26 19.56 -56.41
C LEU A 38 2.63 18.89 -56.35
N THR A 39 3.68 19.61 -56.74
CA THR A 39 5.07 19.15 -56.63
C THR A 39 5.59 19.28 -55.19
N GLY A 40 6.66 18.55 -54.85
CA GLY A 40 7.29 18.64 -53.53
C GLY A 40 7.90 20.02 -53.19
N THR A 41 8.11 20.87 -54.20
CA THR A 41 8.53 22.28 -54.05
C THR A 41 7.34 23.22 -53.88
N GLY A 42 6.11 22.72 -53.86
CA GLY A 42 4.89 23.52 -53.70
C GLY A 42 4.39 24.15 -55.00
N ALA A 43 4.97 23.86 -56.16
CA ALA A 43 4.48 24.36 -57.45
C ALA A 43 3.39 23.46 -58.04
N ALA A 44 2.37 24.05 -58.65
CA ALA A 44 1.34 23.36 -59.42
C ALA A 44 0.91 24.22 -60.61
N VAL A 45 0.47 23.59 -61.70
CA VAL A 45 0.07 24.30 -62.93
C VAL A 45 -1.30 23.82 -63.36
N VAL A 46 -2.19 24.76 -63.66
CA VAL A 46 -3.44 24.52 -64.36
C VAL A 46 -3.16 24.80 -65.83
N ASP A 47 -2.83 23.75 -66.59
CA ASP A 47 -2.32 23.83 -67.97
C ASP A 47 -3.44 23.85 -69.04
N TRP A 48 -4.68 24.06 -68.62
CA TRP A 48 -5.84 24.12 -69.50
C TRP A 48 -6.68 25.39 -69.27
N THR A 49 -7.44 25.78 -70.28
CA THR A 49 -8.46 26.84 -70.16
C THR A 49 -9.65 26.32 -69.37
N SER A 50 -9.98 26.96 -68.26
CA SER A 50 -11.01 26.49 -67.31
C SER A 50 -12.24 27.41 -67.32
N ARG A 51 -13.44 26.84 -67.14
CA ARG A 51 -14.71 27.59 -67.16
C ARG A 51 -15.19 27.89 -65.74
N HIS A 52 -15.35 29.15 -65.38
CA HIS A 52 -15.73 29.58 -64.02
C HIS A 52 -14.98 28.81 -62.92
N PRO A 53 -13.64 28.71 -62.95
CA PRO A 53 -12.89 27.88 -62.02
C PRO A 53 -13.02 28.36 -60.57
N LEU A 54 -12.95 27.41 -59.65
CA LEU A 54 -12.75 27.61 -58.23
C LEU A 54 -11.59 26.69 -57.82
N LEU A 55 -10.46 27.28 -57.44
CA LEU A 55 -9.32 26.54 -56.90
C LEU A 55 -9.57 26.32 -55.41
N THR A 56 -9.60 25.06 -55.00
CA THR A 56 -9.69 24.64 -53.60
C THR A 56 -8.39 23.98 -53.15
N VAL A 57 -8.06 24.18 -51.88
CA VAL A 57 -7.08 23.36 -51.17
C VAL A 57 -7.85 22.29 -50.44
N VAL A 58 -7.48 21.02 -50.63
CA VAL A 58 -8.11 19.86 -50.02
C VAL A 58 -7.14 19.22 -49.04
N LEU A 59 -7.60 18.97 -47.82
CA LEU A 59 -6.80 18.30 -46.80
C LEU A 59 -6.78 16.78 -47.07
N ARG A 60 -5.62 16.12 -46.99
CA ARG A 60 -5.50 14.68 -47.31
C ARG A 60 -5.61 13.74 -46.11
N ARG A 61 -5.55 14.27 -44.88
CA ARG A 61 -5.62 13.50 -43.63
C ARG A 61 -6.44 14.23 -42.58
N ASP A 62 -6.91 13.52 -41.58
CA ASP A 62 -7.54 14.14 -40.42
C ASP A 62 -6.52 14.95 -39.59
N LEU A 63 -6.97 16.10 -39.08
CA LEU A 63 -6.25 16.87 -38.05
C LEU A 63 -6.76 16.50 -36.65
N THR A 64 -5.88 16.67 -35.66
CA THR A 64 -6.22 16.58 -34.24
C THR A 64 -6.25 17.98 -33.62
N GLU A 65 -5.30 18.32 -32.74
CA GLU A 65 -5.20 19.62 -32.08
C GLU A 65 -4.43 20.65 -32.92
N GLU A 66 -3.84 20.22 -34.02
CA GLU A 66 -3.07 21.08 -34.91
C GLU A 66 -3.95 21.90 -35.86
N THR A 67 -3.50 23.12 -36.16
CA THR A 67 -4.00 24.01 -37.21
C THR A 67 -3.04 23.95 -38.39
N VAL A 68 -3.56 23.88 -39.60
CA VAL A 68 -2.76 23.98 -40.83
C VAL A 68 -3.10 25.29 -41.53
N ARG A 69 -2.08 26.11 -41.78
CA ARG A 69 -2.18 27.33 -42.58
C ARG A 69 -1.52 27.08 -43.93
N VAL A 70 -2.22 27.37 -45.02
CA VAL A 70 -1.76 27.18 -46.39
C VAL A 70 -1.80 28.52 -47.11
N THR A 71 -0.67 28.95 -47.63
CA THR A 71 -0.57 30.18 -48.43
C THR A 71 -0.46 29.79 -49.89
N VAL A 72 -1.25 30.45 -50.74
CA VAL A 72 -1.27 30.21 -52.18
C VAL A 72 -0.92 31.51 -52.90
N THR A 73 0.03 31.44 -53.83
CA THR A 73 0.41 32.56 -54.71
C THR A 73 0.10 32.16 -56.15
N VAL A 74 -0.67 32.97 -56.86
CA VAL A 74 -0.98 32.79 -58.29
C VAL A 74 0.10 33.46 -59.13
N ASP A 75 0.44 32.84 -60.27
CA ASP A 75 1.46 33.25 -61.23
C ASP A 75 2.78 33.70 -60.58
N PRO A 76 3.39 32.84 -59.73
CA PRO A 76 4.61 33.18 -58.99
C PRO A 76 5.74 33.55 -59.96
N GLY A 77 6.33 34.74 -59.78
CA GLY A 77 7.39 35.28 -60.64
C GLY A 77 6.92 35.84 -61.99
N GLY A 78 5.60 35.88 -62.25
CA GLY A 78 5.00 36.42 -63.46
C GLY A 78 4.47 37.85 -63.30
N THR A 79 4.02 38.47 -64.40
CA THR A 79 3.41 39.81 -64.40
C THR A 79 2.03 39.86 -63.70
N GLY A 80 1.44 38.69 -63.43
CA GLY A 80 0.17 38.52 -62.72
C GLY A 80 0.32 38.03 -61.28
N GLU A 81 1.53 38.07 -60.70
CA GLU A 81 1.80 37.49 -59.38
C GLU A 81 0.88 38.08 -58.29
N ARG A 82 0.16 37.20 -57.58
CA ARG A 82 -0.76 37.59 -56.52
C ARG A 82 -0.75 36.60 -55.38
N ALA A 83 -0.28 37.03 -54.21
CA ALA A 83 -0.45 36.31 -52.96
C ALA A 83 -1.93 36.37 -52.52
N LEU A 84 -2.51 35.22 -52.20
CA LEU A 84 -3.88 35.10 -51.75
C LEU A 84 -3.96 35.05 -50.22
N PRO A 85 -5.12 35.38 -49.63
CA PRO A 85 -5.34 35.16 -48.20
C PRO A 85 -5.06 33.70 -47.81
N PRO A 86 -4.43 33.47 -46.65
CA PRO A 86 -4.09 32.12 -46.24
C PRO A 86 -5.35 31.30 -45.96
N VAL A 87 -5.38 30.10 -46.49
CA VAL A 87 -6.37 29.06 -46.20
C VAL A 87 -6.02 28.44 -44.84
N VAL A 88 -7.00 28.37 -43.93
CA VAL A 88 -6.78 27.83 -42.59
C VAL A 88 -7.69 26.63 -42.34
N PHE A 89 -7.08 25.47 -42.11
CA PHE A 89 -7.75 24.30 -41.55
C PHE A 89 -7.61 24.32 -40.04
N ALA A 90 -8.73 24.49 -39.35
CA ALA A 90 -8.78 24.47 -37.89
C ALA A 90 -8.58 23.04 -37.33
N PRO A 91 -8.30 22.90 -36.03
CA PRO A 91 -8.26 21.60 -35.36
C PRO A 91 -9.49 20.75 -35.67
N TRP A 92 -9.31 19.43 -35.68
CA TRP A 92 -10.36 18.44 -35.96
C TRP A 92 -10.96 18.48 -37.37
N SER A 93 -10.35 19.21 -38.31
CA SER A 93 -10.73 19.17 -39.72
C SER A 93 -10.48 17.76 -40.28
N ALA A 94 -11.46 17.23 -41.00
CA ALA A 94 -11.38 15.90 -41.58
C ALA A 94 -10.58 15.89 -42.90
N GLY A 95 -9.94 14.77 -43.21
CA GLY A 95 -9.45 14.48 -44.53
C GLY A 95 -10.59 14.59 -45.55
N GLY A 96 -10.28 15.15 -46.71
CA GLY A 96 -11.22 15.52 -47.76
C GLY A 96 -11.92 16.87 -47.58
N ALA A 97 -11.69 17.59 -46.47
CA ALA A 97 -12.17 18.96 -46.32
C ALA A 97 -11.50 19.90 -47.34
N SER A 98 -12.31 20.67 -48.07
CA SER A 98 -11.83 21.66 -49.03
C SER A 98 -12.16 23.09 -48.58
N VAL A 99 -11.24 24.02 -48.85
CA VAL A 99 -11.36 25.46 -48.55
C VAL A 99 -10.96 26.24 -49.81
N PRO A 100 -11.63 27.35 -50.16
CA PRO A 100 -11.40 28.01 -51.42
C PRO A 100 -10.14 28.87 -51.30
N ALA A 101 -9.18 28.67 -52.19
CA ALA A 101 -7.98 29.50 -52.26
C ALA A 101 -8.16 30.64 -53.26
N TYR A 102 -8.63 30.33 -54.47
CA TYR A 102 -8.70 31.30 -55.56
C TYR A 102 -10.02 31.21 -56.34
N VAL A 103 -10.64 32.35 -56.58
CA VAL A 103 -11.80 32.53 -57.46
C VAL A 103 -11.45 33.64 -58.45
N PRO A 104 -11.11 33.31 -59.70
CA PRO A 104 -10.96 34.33 -60.74
C PRO A 104 -12.26 35.08 -60.95
N ASP A 105 -12.13 36.37 -61.26
CA ASP A 105 -13.27 37.15 -61.73
C ASP A 105 -13.64 36.68 -63.14
N THR A 106 -14.88 36.25 -63.30
CA THR A 106 -15.42 35.71 -64.54
C THR A 106 -16.75 36.37 -64.89
N ALA A 107 -16.96 37.61 -64.45
CA ALA A 107 -18.20 38.36 -64.70
C ALA A 107 -18.37 38.67 -66.20
N ASP A 108 -17.29 39.08 -66.87
CA ASP A 108 -17.31 39.48 -68.28
C ASP A 108 -16.85 38.34 -69.22
N GLU A 109 -15.92 37.51 -68.78
CA GLU A 109 -15.39 36.36 -69.55
C GLU A 109 -15.49 35.07 -68.71
N PRO A 110 -16.27 34.07 -69.15
CA PRO A 110 -16.47 32.84 -68.40
C PRO A 110 -15.26 31.88 -68.45
N LEU A 111 -14.34 32.07 -69.39
CA LEU A 111 -13.14 31.24 -69.60
C LEU A 111 -11.89 31.91 -69.03
N VAL A 112 -11.15 31.16 -68.23
CA VAL A 112 -9.89 31.60 -67.62
C VAL A 112 -8.74 30.83 -68.25
N ALA A 113 -7.73 31.53 -68.76
CA ALA A 113 -6.52 30.93 -69.33
C ALA A 113 -5.74 30.12 -68.29
N SER A 114 -4.77 29.32 -68.74
CA SER A 114 -3.86 28.57 -67.86
C SER A 114 -3.12 29.49 -66.88
N PHE A 115 -2.96 29.06 -65.63
CA PHE A 115 -2.24 29.81 -64.59
C PHE A 115 -1.40 28.86 -63.72
N ALA A 116 -0.35 29.38 -63.11
CA ALA A 116 0.51 28.63 -62.20
C ALA A 116 0.22 29.04 -60.74
N VAL A 117 0.47 28.14 -59.79
CA VAL A 117 0.37 28.44 -58.37
C VAL A 117 1.57 27.89 -57.58
N ALA A 118 2.01 28.66 -56.59
CA ALA A 118 2.93 28.22 -55.55
C ALA A 118 2.18 28.08 -54.22
N VAL A 119 2.44 27.01 -53.49
CA VAL A 119 1.79 26.65 -52.22
C VAL A 119 2.85 26.44 -51.15
N THR A 120 2.68 27.11 -50.01
CA THR A 120 3.43 26.83 -48.78
C THR A 120 2.45 26.47 -47.67
N ALA A 121 2.89 25.64 -46.72
CA ALA A 121 2.05 25.26 -45.59
C ALA A 121 2.84 25.26 -44.28
N GLU A 122 2.16 25.62 -43.19
CA GLU A 122 2.67 25.62 -41.83
C GLU A 122 1.71 24.87 -40.91
N ARG A 123 2.26 24.16 -39.93
CA ARG A 123 1.50 23.49 -38.86
C ARG A 123 1.76 24.18 -37.53
N ALA A 124 0.71 24.48 -36.80
CA ALA A 124 0.78 25.03 -35.45
C ALA A 124 -0.07 24.19 -34.50
N VAL A 125 0.44 23.96 -33.29
CA VAL A 125 -0.35 23.44 -32.16
C VAL A 125 -0.47 24.58 -31.16
N ASP A 126 -1.59 24.68 -30.46
CA ASP A 126 -1.81 25.76 -29.50
C ASP A 126 -0.66 25.82 -28.47
N GLY A 127 -0.08 27.00 -28.28
CA GLY A 127 1.09 27.22 -27.40
C GLY A 127 2.47 26.82 -27.97
N ALA A 128 2.55 26.28 -29.20
CA ALA A 128 3.80 25.91 -29.86
C ALA A 128 4.10 26.77 -31.10
N PRO A 129 5.38 27.01 -31.45
CA PRO A 129 5.74 27.74 -32.67
C PRO A 129 5.31 26.97 -33.92
N ALA A 130 4.89 27.72 -34.96
CA ALA A 130 4.51 27.13 -36.24
C ALA A 130 5.72 26.50 -36.95
N THR A 131 5.50 25.34 -37.57
CA THR A 131 6.53 24.56 -38.28
C THR A 131 6.20 24.48 -39.76
N ALA A 132 7.15 24.83 -40.63
CA ALA A 132 6.98 24.75 -42.07
C ALA A 132 6.88 23.28 -42.54
N VAL A 133 5.99 23.02 -43.49
CA VAL A 133 5.79 21.71 -44.10
C VAL A 133 6.28 21.75 -45.55
N THR A 134 7.29 20.93 -45.88
CA THR A 134 7.94 20.93 -47.20
C THR A 134 8.04 19.52 -47.79
N GLY A 135 8.38 19.42 -49.07
CA GLY A 135 8.66 18.15 -49.74
C GLY A 135 7.46 17.20 -49.77
N ALA A 136 7.72 15.90 -49.59
CA ALA A 136 6.67 14.87 -49.59
C ALA A 136 5.64 15.05 -48.46
N ALA A 137 6.01 15.73 -47.36
CA ALA A 137 5.09 16.02 -46.26
C ALA A 137 4.04 17.08 -46.64
N LEU A 138 4.35 17.97 -47.58
CA LEU A 138 3.40 18.95 -48.12
C LEU A 138 2.36 18.26 -49.01
N THR A 139 2.80 17.46 -49.97
CA THR A 139 1.94 16.71 -50.90
C THR A 139 1.13 15.60 -50.22
N GLY A 140 1.59 15.12 -49.05
CA GLY A 140 0.84 14.23 -48.17
C GLY A 140 -0.14 14.93 -47.23
N LEU A 141 -0.03 16.25 -47.06
CA LEU A 141 -0.91 17.05 -46.22
C LEU A 141 -2.06 17.67 -47.01
N VAL A 142 -1.76 18.25 -48.16
CA VAL A 142 -2.73 18.98 -49.00
C VAL A 142 -2.67 18.55 -50.46
N GLU A 143 -3.80 18.68 -51.12
CA GLU A 143 -4.02 18.53 -52.55
C GLU A 143 -4.66 19.83 -53.07
N LEU A 144 -4.41 20.16 -54.33
CA LEU A 144 -5.15 21.22 -55.02
C LEU A 144 -6.18 20.61 -55.95
N ALA A 145 -7.37 21.21 -56.02
CA ALA A 145 -8.39 20.83 -56.98
C ALA A 145 -9.02 22.06 -57.62
N VAL A 146 -9.35 21.95 -58.91
CA VAL A 146 -10.12 22.96 -59.63
C VAL A 146 -11.52 22.40 -59.87
N LEU A 147 -12.51 23.15 -59.40
CA LEU A 147 -13.91 22.96 -59.72
C LEU A 147 -14.34 23.93 -60.82
N GLU A 148 -14.92 23.41 -61.88
CA GLU A 148 -15.44 24.20 -63.00
C GLU A 148 -16.97 24.33 -62.95
N GLY A 149 -17.46 25.47 -63.43
CA GLY A 149 -18.87 25.75 -63.60
C GLY A 149 -19.59 26.29 -62.35
N ASN A 150 -20.70 27.00 -62.58
CA ASN A 150 -21.51 27.58 -61.50
C ASN A 150 -22.18 26.50 -60.62
N LEU A 151 -22.55 25.36 -61.20
CA LEU A 151 -23.05 24.22 -60.41
C LEU A 151 -21.93 23.63 -59.53
N GLY A 152 -20.68 23.58 -60.00
CA GLY A 152 -19.53 23.14 -59.20
C GLY A 152 -19.28 24.06 -58.01
N ARG A 153 -19.33 25.38 -58.23
CA ARG A 153 -19.26 26.39 -57.16
C ARG A 153 -20.41 26.25 -56.14
N LEU A 154 -21.63 25.96 -56.61
CA LEU A 154 -22.78 25.70 -55.73
C LEU A 154 -22.61 24.42 -54.91
N LEU A 155 -22.18 23.32 -55.53
CA LEU A 155 -21.90 22.05 -54.85
C LEU A 155 -20.81 22.20 -53.79
N TYR A 156 -19.78 23.01 -54.08
CA TYR A 156 -18.77 23.37 -53.10
C TYR A 156 -19.35 24.05 -51.85
N LEU A 157 -20.26 25.03 -52.02
CA LEU A 157 -20.89 25.70 -50.87
C LEU A 157 -21.67 24.70 -50.01
N VAL A 158 -22.35 23.74 -50.63
CA VAL A 158 -23.06 22.67 -49.91
C VAL A 158 -22.07 21.72 -49.20
N SER A 159 -20.98 21.33 -49.87
CA SER A 159 -19.95 20.50 -49.23
C SER A 159 -19.25 21.23 -48.08
N TYR A 160 -19.04 22.54 -48.19
CA TYR A 160 -18.40 23.35 -47.16
C TYR A 160 -19.20 23.35 -45.85
N GLU A 161 -20.53 23.54 -45.90
CA GLU A 161 -21.36 23.45 -44.70
C GLU A 161 -21.35 22.02 -44.10
N LYS A 162 -21.36 20.98 -44.95
CA LYS A 162 -21.18 19.60 -44.49
C LYS A 162 -19.82 19.41 -43.79
N HIS A 163 -18.73 19.95 -44.33
CA HIS A 163 -17.41 19.91 -43.69
C HIS A 163 -17.37 20.66 -42.36
N ARG A 164 -17.98 21.84 -42.30
CA ARG A 164 -18.11 22.64 -41.08
C ARG A 164 -18.86 21.88 -39.99
N LEU A 165 -19.98 21.25 -40.31
CA LEU A 165 -20.75 20.42 -39.37
C LEU A 165 -19.97 19.19 -38.92
N ARG A 166 -19.27 18.50 -39.83
CA ARG A 166 -18.41 17.36 -39.48
C ARG A 166 -17.28 17.78 -38.53
N ARG A 167 -16.63 18.92 -38.79
CA ARG A 167 -15.59 19.48 -37.90
C ARG A 167 -16.15 19.74 -36.51
N ALA A 168 -17.26 20.47 -36.41
CA ALA A 168 -17.91 20.76 -35.14
C ALA A 168 -18.29 19.48 -34.38
N ALA A 169 -18.80 18.47 -35.07
CA ALA A 169 -19.12 17.18 -34.47
C ALA A 169 -17.88 16.44 -33.95
N ARG A 170 -16.76 16.47 -34.70
CA ARG A 170 -15.48 15.86 -34.29
C ARG A 170 -14.88 16.58 -33.08
N GLU A 171 -14.92 17.90 -33.07
CA GLU A 171 -14.47 18.73 -31.94
C GLU A 171 -15.29 18.45 -30.67
N VAL A 172 -16.63 18.47 -30.78
CA VAL A 172 -17.52 18.13 -29.65
C VAL A 172 -17.28 16.70 -29.16
N HIS A 173 -17.04 15.75 -30.07
CA HIS A 173 -16.71 14.38 -29.69
C HIS A 173 -15.38 14.30 -28.93
N ALA A 174 -14.34 15.01 -29.41
CA ALA A 174 -13.05 15.08 -28.74
C ALA A 174 -13.17 15.66 -27.32
N TYR A 175 -13.91 16.76 -27.16
CA TYR A 175 -14.14 17.42 -25.87
C TYR A 175 -14.93 16.59 -24.85
N ARG A 176 -15.59 15.50 -25.26
CA ARG A 176 -16.20 14.52 -24.32
C ARG A 176 -15.17 13.57 -23.69
N THR A 177 -13.93 13.59 -24.17
CA THR A 177 -12.84 12.78 -23.62
C THR A 177 -11.90 13.64 -22.77
N LEU A 178 -11.52 13.15 -21.60
CA LEU A 178 -10.66 13.90 -20.67
C LEU A 178 -9.32 14.35 -21.31
N ALA A 179 -8.76 13.56 -22.22
CA ALA A 179 -7.48 13.89 -22.88
C ALA A 179 -7.55 15.21 -23.68
N HIS A 180 -8.67 15.43 -24.36
CA HIS A 180 -8.86 16.58 -25.26
C HIS A 180 -9.81 17.64 -24.71
N ALA A 181 -10.50 17.39 -23.59
CA ALA A 181 -11.35 18.36 -22.94
C ALA A 181 -10.55 19.61 -22.51
N ARG A 182 -11.12 20.78 -22.74
CA ARG A 182 -10.57 22.09 -22.38
C ARG A 182 -11.70 23.00 -21.89
N ARG A 183 -11.36 23.99 -21.07
CA ARG A 183 -12.28 25.05 -20.60
C ARG A 183 -13.59 24.46 -20.02
N ASP A 184 -14.74 24.96 -20.49
CA ASP A 184 -16.08 24.56 -20.03
C ASP A 184 -16.36 23.06 -20.17
N ALA A 185 -15.79 22.38 -21.19
CA ALA A 185 -15.95 20.94 -21.32
C ALA A 185 -15.30 20.18 -20.15
N LEU A 186 -14.15 20.66 -19.68
CA LEU A 186 -13.45 20.10 -18.52
C LEU A 186 -14.21 20.38 -17.22
N ASP A 187 -14.79 21.58 -17.10
CA ASP A 187 -15.60 21.96 -15.94
C ASP A 187 -16.88 21.11 -15.85
N ARG A 188 -17.53 20.80 -16.98
CA ARG A 188 -18.67 19.87 -17.03
C ARG A 188 -18.29 18.44 -16.61
N ILE A 189 -17.14 17.93 -17.09
CA ILE A 189 -16.64 16.62 -16.65
C ILE A 189 -16.37 16.63 -15.14
N GLY A 190 -15.83 17.73 -14.60
CA GLY A 190 -15.63 17.89 -13.17
C GLY A 190 -16.92 17.89 -12.37
N ALA A 191 -17.96 18.61 -12.84
CA ALA A 191 -19.29 18.57 -12.23
C ALA A 191 -19.89 17.15 -12.22
N ASP A 192 -19.68 16.37 -13.28
CA ASP A 192 -20.12 14.98 -13.39
C ASP A 192 -19.46 14.04 -12.36
N VAL A 193 -18.26 14.36 -11.88
CA VAL A 193 -17.58 13.59 -10.82
C VAL A 193 -17.57 14.30 -9.46
N GLY A 194 -18.14 15.50 -9.35
CA GLY A 194 -18.19 16.29 -8.12
C GLY A 194 -16.85 16.91 -7.72
N VAL A 195 -15.99 17.20 -8.70
CA VAL A 195 -14.65 17.76 -8.50
C VAL A 195 -14.61 19.14 -9.16
N PRO A 196 -14.76 20.24 -8.41
CA PRO A 196 -14.73 21.59 -8.97
C PRO A 196 -13.29 22.08 -9.17
N ARG A 197 -13.08 23.00 -10.12
CA ARG A 197 -11.81 23.68 -10.37
C ARG A 197 -11.40 24.55 -9.17
N PHE A 198 -10.11 24.56 -8.82
CA PHE A 198 -9.65 25.39 -7.71
C PHE A 198 -9.61 26.89 -8.07
N VAL A 199 -9.95 27.70 -7.06
CA VAL A 199 -9.86 29.17 -7.05
C VAL A 199 -8.88 29.66 -5.98
N ASP A 200 -8.19 28.72 -5.34
CA ASP A 200 -7.25 28.89 -4.25
C ASP A 200 -6.04 27.94 -4.41
N GLU A 201 -4.95 28.31 -3.78
CA GLU A 201 -3.74 27.51 -3.65
C GLU A 201 -3.45 27.31 -2.16
N LEU A 202 -2.75 26.23 -1.82
CA LEU A 202 -2.29 26.05 -0.45
C LEU A 202 -0.93 26.72 -0.25
N VAL A 203 -0.77 27.37 0.90
CA VAL A 203 0.46 28.07 1.29
C VAL A 203 0.84 27.62 2.69
N HIS A 204 2.14 27.36 2.88
CA HIS A 204 2.75 27.13 4.18
C HIS A 204 3.29 28.44 4.75
N GLU A 205 3.06 28.68 6.04
CA GLU A 205 3.65 29.79 6.80
C GLU A 205 4.76 29.25 7.72
N PRO A 206 6.05 29.48 7.39
CA PRO A 206 7.18 28.92 8.13
C PRO A 206 7.24 29.37 9.59
N THR A 207 6.76 30.57 9.88
CA THR A 207 6.87 31.18 11.21
C THR A 207 6.04 30.46 12.27
N ASN A 208 4.82 30.04 11.90
CA ASN A 208 3.89 29.38 12.81
C ASN A 208 3.67 27.89 12.46
N GLY A 209 4.15 27.41 11.32
CA GLY A 209 4.01 26.04 10.83
C GLY A 209 2.58 25.69 10.40
N GLU A 210 1.79 26.69 9.98
CA GLU A 210 0.42 26.51 9.53
C GLU A 210 0.33 26.38 8.01
N VAL A 211 -0.63 25.58 7.54
CA VAL A 211 -0.98 25.44 6.11
C VAL A 211 -2.39 25.99 5.91
N TYR A 212 -2.56 26.95 5.00
CA TYR A 212 -3.84 27.58 4.73
C TYR A 212 -4.10 27.77 3.23
N ALA A 213 -5.37 27.94 2.86
CA ALA A 213 -5.77 28.21 1.49
C ALA A 213 -5.73 29.72 1.20
N ARG A 214 -4.90 30.14 0.24
CA ARG A 214 -4.84 31.50 -0.29
C ARG A 214 -5.64 31.59 -1.58
N ARG A 215 -6.56 32.54 -1.67
CA ARG A 215 -7.36 32.76 -2.88
C ARG A 215 -6.48 33.32 -4.01
N LEU A 216 -6.62 32.78 -5.21
CA LEU A 216 -5.93 33.27 -6.41
C LEU A 216 -6.50 34.64 -6.84
N ALA A 217 -5.65 35.51 -7.37
CA ALA A 217 -6.07 36.81 -7.89
C ALA A 217 -6.95 36.65 -9.14
N PRO A 218 -8.19 37.18 -9.17
CA PRO A 218 -9.04 37.08 -10.37
C PRO A 218 -8.36 37.68 -11.60
N PRO A 219 -8.48 37.07 -12.81
CA PRO A 219 -9.33 35.93 -13.16
C PRO A 219 -8.65 34.55 -13.02
N ALA A 220 -7.52 34.46 -12.33
CA ALA A 220 -6.73 33.23 -12.26
C ALA A 220 -7.52 32.08 -11.61
N ARG A 221 -7.40 30.90 -12.23
CA ARG A 221 -7.97 29.61 -11.78
C ARG A 221 -6.95 28.52 -12.07
N GLU A 222 -7.16 27.34 -11.51
CA GLU A 222 -6.37 26.14 -11.82
C GLU A 222 -6.27 25.93 -13.36
N PRO A 223 -5.06 25.72 -13.91
CA PRO A 223 -4.85 25.45 -15.32
C PRO A 223 -5.55 24.16 -15.79
N ASP A 224 -5.95 24.11 -17.07
CA ASP A 224 -6.64 22.94 -17.64
C ASP A 224 -5.84 21.65 -17.51
N ALA A 225 -4.50 21.71 -17.66
CA ALA A 225 -3.64 20.53 -17.55
C ALA A 225 -3.64 19.95 -16.11
N ALA A 226 -3.47 20.80 -15.10
CA ALA A 226 -3.50 20.40 -13.69
C ALA A 226 -4.88 19.87 -13.30
N TYR A 227 -5.95 20.56 -13.73
CA TYR A 227 -7.31 20.14 -13.46
C TYR A 227 -7.66 18.80 -14.15
N ALA A 228 -7.25 18.61 -15.41
CA ALA A 228 -7.45 17.34 -16.12
C ALA A 228 -6.72 16.18 -15.43
N HIS A 229 -5.51 16.40 -14.90
CA HIS A 229 -4.78 15.42 -14.12
C HIS A 229 -5.56 15.01 -12.86
N ARG A 230 -6.11 15.99 -12.13
CA ARG A 230 -6.93 15.75 -10.94
C ARG A 230 -8.22 15.00 -11.24
N LEU A 231 -8.91 15.34 -12.33
CA LEU A 231 -10.10 14.62 -12.80
C LEU A 231 -9.81 13.17 -13.19
N GLY A 232 -8.59 12.89 -13.68
CA GLY A 232 -8.14 11.54 -14.05
C GLY A 232 -8.28 10.51 -12.92
N LEU A 233 -8.14 10.95 -11.66
CA LEU A 233 -8.28 10.10 -10.47
C LEU A 233 -9.71 9.58 -10.28
N TYR A 234 -10.72 10.38 -10.64
CA TYR A 234 -12.13 10.09 -10.32
C TYR A 234 -12.91 9.44 -11.46
N ARG A 235 -12.37 9.45 -12.69
CA ARG A 235 -13.05 8.88 -13.86
C ARG A 235 -13.03 7.35 -13.91
N ARG A 236 -12.03 6.71 -13.29
CA ARG A 236 -11.84 5.25 -13.33
C ARG A 236 -12.55 4.56 -12.16
N PHE A 237 -13.24 3.46 -12.44
CA PHE A 237 -13.70 2.57 -11.38
C PHE A 237 -12.50 1.74 -10.89
N LEU A 238 -12.10 1.95 -9.65
CA LEU A 238 -10.95 1.28 -9.04
C LEU A 238 -11.44 0.33 -7.96
N LEU A 239 -11.12 -0.96 -8.13
CA LEU A 239 -11.25 -1.94 -7.06
C LEU A 239 -10.01 -1.83 -6.17
N PRO A 240 -10.15 -1.68 -4.85
CA PRO A 240 -9.04 -1.44 -3.92
C PRO A 240 -8.30 -2.75 -3.62
N THR A 241 -7.67 -3.32 -4.65
CA THR A 241 -6.79 -4.47 -4.53
C THR A 241 -5.33 -4.00 -4.44
N PRO A 242 -4.43 -4.74 -3.78
CA PRO A 242 -3.04 -4.30 -3.59
C PRO A 242 -2.34 -4.00 -4.92
N GLY A 243 -2.58 -4.84 -5.93
CA GLY A 243 -2.06 -4.62 -7.28
C GLY A 243 -2.67 -3.41 -8.01
N ALA A 244 -3.93 -3.07 -7.74
CA ALA A 244 -4.55 -1.87 -8.31
C ALA A 244 -4.04 -0.59 -7.64
N VAL A 245 -3.89 -0.57 -6.32
CA VAL A 245 -3.30 0.56 -5.58
C VAL A 245 -1.86 0.79 -6.04
N ARG A 246 -1.06 -0.29 -6.12
CA ARG A 246 0.34 -0.19 -6.59
C ARG A 246 0.43 0.34 -8.02
N ARG A 247 -0.43 -0.14 -8.94
CA ARG A 247 -0.49 0.37 -10.32
C ARG A 247 -0.96 1.81 -10.40
N LEU A 248 -1.86 2.25 -9.52
CA LEU A 248 -2.30 3.65 -9.45
C LEU A 248 -1.13 4.56 -9.04
N LEU A 249 -0.41 4.18 -7.98
CA LEU A 249 0.68 4.98 -7.43
C LEU A 249 1.93 4.96 -8.31
N ASN A 250 2.32 3.78 -8.82
CA ASN A 250 3.62 3.56 -9.46
C ASN A 250 3.58 3.31 -10.99
N GLY A 251 2.39 3.02 -11.53
CA GLY A 251 2.25 2.54 -12.90
C GLY A 251 2.60 1.05 -13.06
N PRO A 252 2.64 0.52 -14.30
CA PRO A 252 3.19 -0.80 -14.58
C PRO A 252 4.71 -0.86 -14.29
N GLY A 253 5.27 -2.07 -14.20
CA GLY A 253 6.71 -2.29 -13.98
C GLY A 253 7.06 -2.98 -12.67
N ALA A 254 8.32 -3.42 -12.56
CA ALA A 254 8.94 -3.95 -11.35
C ALA A 254 9.28 -2.83 -10.36
N ASP A 255 9.64 -3.20 -9.13
CA ASP A 255 9.94 -2.22 -8.07
C ASP A 255 11.21 -1.39 -8.37
N THR A 256 12.06 -1.87 -9.28
CA THR A 256 13.28 -1.18 -9.74
C THR A 256 13.05 -0.24 -10.94
N ASP A 257 11.87 -0.28 -11.56
CA ASP A 257 11.58 0.54 -12.74
C ASP A 257 11.21 1.98 -12.32
N PRO A 258 11.49 3.01 -13.14
CA PRO A 258 11.06 4.36 -12.82
C PRO A 258 9.53 4.44 -12.69
N ASN A 259 9.04 5.28 -11.78
CA ASN A 259 7.61 5.51 -11.58
C ASN A 259 6.98 6.11 -12.85
N THR A 260 5.97 5.44 -13.39
CA THR A 260 5.19 5.92 -14.55
C THR A 260 3.70 6.05 -14.21
N GLY A 261 3.38 6.10 -12.92
CA GLY A 261 2.02 6.19 -12.38
C GLY A 261 1.57 7.64 -12.14
N LEU A 262 0.71 7.83 -11.15
CA LEU A 262 0.22 9.14 -10.70
C LEU A 262 1.33 10.06 -10.16
N PHE A 263 2.49 9.48 -9.85
CA PHE A 263 3.63 10.12 -9.22
C PHE A 263 4.91 9.97 -10.06
N ALA A 264 4.78 10.04 -11.39
CA ALA A 264 5.91 10.03 -12.32
C ALA A 264 6.82 11.27 -12.17
N ASP A 265 6.34 12.30 -11.45
CA ASP A 265 7.03 13.55 -11.11
C ASP A 265 7.85 13.47 -9.81
N LEU A 266 7.94 12.30 -9.17
CA LEU A 266 8.77 12.14 -7.97
C LEU A 266 10.27 12.22 -8.27
N PRO A 267 11.08 12.79 -7.36
CA PRO A 267 12.53 12.79 -7.48
C PRO A 267 13.09 11.39 -7.74
N GLY A 268 13.98 11.27 -8.72
CA GLY A 268 14.64 10.01 -9.08
C GLY A 268 13.70 8.91 -9.60
N GLY A 269 12.43 9.21 -9.89
CA GLY A 269 11.45 8.21 -10.34
C GLY A 269 11.06 7.22 -9.23
N ALA A 270 11.12 7.64 -7.97
CA ALA A 270 10.86 6.80 -6.81
C ALA A 270 9.46 6.15 -6.83
N ARG A 271 9.38 4.91 -6.35
CA ARG A 271 8.14 4.13 -6.26
C ARG A 271 7.70 3.97 -4.81
N PHE A 272 6.38 3.94 -4.60
CA PHE A 272 5.77 3.60 -3.32
C PHE A 272 5.83 2.10 -3.04
N THR A 273 6.09 1.74 -1.79
CA THR A 273 5.94 0.37 -1.30
C THR A 273 4.63 0.26 -0.53
N LEU A 274 3.87 -0.82 -0.80
CA LEU A 274 2.67 -1.16 -0.04
C LEU A 274 2.99 -2.33 0.88
N ARG A 275 2.81 -2.13 2.18
CA ARG A 275 3.03 -3.17 3.18
C ARG A 275 1.68 -3.61 3.74
N GLU A 276 1.42 -4.91 3.68
CA GLU A 276 0.21 -5.59 4.19
C GLU A 276 0.57 -6.81 5.07
N ASP A 277 1.84 -6.89 5.47
CA ASP A 277 2.30 -7.98 6.34
C ASP A 277 1.80 -7.73 7.76
N ASP A 278 0.75 -8.43 8.17
CA ASP A 278 0.10 -8.18 9.44
C ASP A 278 0.82 -8.77 10.67
N ASP A 279 0.80 -8.00 11.76
CA ASP A 279 1.02 -8.47 13.11
C ASP A 279 -0.21 -9.19 13.66
N ARG A 280 -0.23 -10.51 13.45
CA ARG A 280 -1.29 -11.38 13.97
C ARG A 280 -1.38 -11.28 15.49
N PHE A 281 -2.62 -11.22 15.99
CA PHE A 281 -2.88 -11.36 17.42
C PHE A 281 -2.37 -12.70 17.95
N ALA A 282 -1.71 -12.64 19.09
CA ALA A 282 -1.48 -13.77 19.95
C ALA A 282 -2.75 -14.18 20.68
N VAL A 283 -2.95 -15.49 20.81
CA VAL A 283 -4.12 -16.06 21.49
C VAL A 283 -3.69 -17.12 22.49
N ALA A 284 -4.28 -17.09 23.67
CA ALA A 284 -4.14 -18.12 24.69
C ALA A 284 -5.51 -18.41 25.32
N ILE A 285 -5.76 -19.67 25.63
CA ILE A 285 -7.06 -20.14 26.13
C ILE A 285 -6.81 -20.94 27.40
N ARG A 286 -7.55 -20.61 28.47
CA ARG A 286 -7.50 -21.31 29.75
C ARG A 286 -8.89 -21.73 30.18
N LEU A 287 -9.07 -23.01 30.50
CA LEU A 287 -10.28 -23.59 31.03
C LEU A 287 -10.35 -23.40 32.55
N VAL A 288 -11.46 -22.82 33.01
CA VAL A 288 -11.78 -22.63 34.42
C VAL A 288 -13.14 -23.29 34.68
N ALA A 289 -13.18 -24.26 35.61
CA ALA A 289 -14.45 -24.75 36.12
C ALA A 289 -15.07 -23.68 37.03
N ALA A 290 -16.36 -23.41 36.86
CA ALA A 290 -17.15 -22.57 37.75
C ALA A 290 -18.00 -23.49 38.65
N GLY A 291 -17.69 -23.53 39.94
CA GLY A 291 -18.35 -24.44 40.88
C GLY A 291 -17.69 -25.82 40.95
N ASP A 292 -18.27 -26.83 40.28
CA ASP A 292 -17.80 -28.22 40.34
C ASP A 292 -16.59 -28.47 39.42
N PRO A 293 -15.41 -28.85 39.96
CA PRO A 293 -14.23 -29.20 39.17
C PRO A 293 -14.45 -30.32 38.13
N GLN A 294 -15.43 -31.21 38.36
CA GLN A 294 -15.74 -32.33 37.45
C GLN A 294 -16.08 -31.87 36.03
N HIS A 295 -16.65 -30.67 35.86
CA HIS A 295 -16.96 -30.13 34.53
C HIS A 295 -15.72 -30.05 33.63
N ARG A 296 -14.58 -29.64 34.18
CA ARG A 296 -13.31 -29.56 33.44
C ARG A 296 -12.78 -30.96 33.13
N THR A 297 -12.76 -31.86 34.11
CA THR A 297 -12.27 -33.24 33.94
C THR A 297 -13.07 -33.98 32.87
N ASN A 298 -14.41 -33.89 32.91
CA ASN A 298 -15.30 -34.53 31.96
C ASN A 298 -15.12 -33.96 30.55
N PHE A 299 -14.96 -32.64 30.42
CA PHE A 299 -14.71 -32.00 29.12
C PHE A 299 -13.39 -32.46 28.49
N LEU A 300 -12.30 -32.52 29.27
CA LEU A 300 -11.00 -32.97 28.76
C LEU A 300 -11.00 -34.47 28.37
N ALA A 301 -11.70 -35.31 29.14
CA ALA A 301 -11.94 -36.71 28.79
C ALA A 301 -12.73 -36.85 27.49
N GLN A 302 -13.80 -36.06 27.32
CA GLN A 302 -14.57 -36.00 26.08
C GLN A 302 -13.73 -35.54 24.89
N LEU A 303 -12.89 -34.51 25.09
CA LEU A 303 -12.00 -33.97 24.05
C LEU A 303 -11.05 -35.05 23.50
N ARG A 304 -10.43 -35.85 24.39
CA ARG A 304 -9.56 -36.98 24.01
C ARG A 304 -10.32 -38.06 23.23
N ARG A 305 -11.51 -38.42 23.71
CA ARG A 305 -12.35 -39.47 23.11
C ARG A 305 -12.80 -39.06 21.71
N ASP A 306 -13.32 -37.84 21.57
CA ASP A 306 -14.11 -37.45 20.40
C ASP A 306 -13.34 -36.59 19.38
N ARG A 307 -12.32 -35.82 19.80
CA ARG A 307 -11.72 -34.76 18.97
C ARG A 307 -10.22 -34.87 18.73
N LEU A 308 -9.41 -35.22 19.74
CA LEU A 308 -7.95 -35.22 19.59
C LEU A 308 -7.45 -36.36 18.68
N VAL A 309 -6.38 -36.12 17.95
CA VAL A 309 -5.62 -37.16 17.27
C VAL A 309 -4.64 -37.76 18.28
N LEU A 310 -4.77 -39.06 18.51
CA LEU A 310 -3.83 -39.87 19.32
C LEU A 310 -2.85 -40.58 18.37
N PRO A 311 -1.64 -40.06 18.12
CA PRO A 311 -0.79 -40.52 17.02
C PRO A 311 -0.14 -41.87 17.29
N ALA A 312 0.15 -42.22 18.54
CA ALA A 312 0.77 -43.49 18.89
C ALA A 312 -0.09 -44.69 18.45
N ASN A 313 0.56 -45.74 17.95
CA ASN A 313 -0.10 -46.97 17.52
C ASN A 313 -0.19 -47.97 18.68
N THR A 314 -1.11 -47.74 19.61
CA THR A 314 -1.36 -48.62 20.75
C THR A 314 -2.78 -49.16 20.71
N PRO A 315 -3.06 -50.35 21.29
CA PRO A 315 -4.42 -50.89 21.33
C PRO A 315 -5.45 -49.91 21.93
N PRO A 316 -5.18 -49.20 23.05
CA PRO A 316 -6.11 -48.20 23.59
C PRO A 316 -6.44 -47.08 22.61
N ASN A 317 -5.42 -46.53 21.93
CA ASN A 317 -5.64 -45.43 20.97
C ASN A 317 -6.40 -45.91 19.74
N ASN A 318 -6.13 -47.12 19.27
CA ASN A 318 -6.83 -47.72 18.14
C ASN A 318 -8.31 -47.94 18.46
N THR A 319 -8.63 -48.44 19.66
CA THR A 319 -10.01 -48.58 20.14
C THR A 319 -10.72 -47.22 20.24
N VAL A 320 -10.06 -46.19 20.78
CA VAL A 320 -10.64 -44.84 20.88
C VAL A 320 -11.01 -44.29 19.50
N HIS A 321 -10.12 -44.41 18.51
CA HIS A 321 -10.41 -43.92 17.14
C HIS A 321 -11.49 -44.74 16.44
N ALA A 322 -11.47 -46.07 16.59
CA ALA A 322 -12.46 -46.96 15.99
C ALA A 322 -13.87 -46.74 16.56
N GLY A 323 -13.98 -46.35 17.84
CA GLY A 323 -15.25 -46.06 18.50
C GLY A 323 -15.87 -44.70 18.17
N ARG A 324 -15.27 -43.88 17.30
CA ARG A 324 -15.80 -42.55 16.96
C ARG A 324 -16.93 -42.65 15.94
N ALA A 325 -18.01 -41.92 16.20
CA ALA A 325 -19.11 -41.73 15.25
C ALA A 325 -18.70 -40.75 14.12
N LEU A 326 -17.78 -41.16 13.26
CA LEU A 326 -17.30 -40.40 12.10
C LEU A 326 -17.56 -41.17 10.80
N PRO A 327 -17.80 -40.48 9.67
CA PRO A 327 -17.88 -41.11 8.36
C PRO A 327 -16.61 -41.92 8.02
N ALA A 328 -16.76 -43.03 7.28
CA ALA A 328 -15.66 -43.96 6.99
C ALA A 328 -14.45 -43.32 6.28
N ASN A 329 -14.70 -42.35 5.39
CA ASN A 329 -13.64 -41.57 4.75
C ASN A 329 -12.82 -40.75 5.77
N ARG A 330 -13.48 -40.10 6.74
CA ARG A 330 -12.79 -39.35 7.81
C ARG A 330 -11.98 -40.26 8.74
N LEU A 331 -12.48 -41.45 9.06
CA LEU A 331 -11.71 -42.43 9.83
C LEU A 331 -10.46 -42.90 9.08
N THR A 332 -10.57 -43.11 7.76
CA THR A 332 -9.46 -43.47 6.89
C THR A 332 -8.42 -42.34 6.83
N GLU A 333 -8.86 -41.09 6.65
CA GLU A 333 -8.00 -39.90 6.65
C GLU A 333 -7.24 -39.75 7.98
N ILE A 334 -7.92 -39.89 9.12
CA ILE A 334 -7.28 -39.81 10.45
C ILE A 334 -6.27 -40.96 10.62
N THR A 335 -6.60 -42.16 10.17
CA THR A 335 -5.69 -43.32 10.27
C THR A 335 -4.44 -43.13 9.42
N ALA A 336 -4.60 -42.62 8.19
CA ALA A 336 -3.49 -42.26 7.30
C ALA A 336 -2.62 -41.13 7.90
N LEU A 337 -3.25 -40.09 8.46
CA LEU A 337 -2.55 -39.00 9.15
C LEU A 337 -1.74 -39.51 10.35
N ARG A 338 -2.32 -40.37 11.18
CA ARG A 338 -1.62 -41.00 12.32
C ARG A 338 -0.41 -41.82 11.84
N ALA A 339 -0.55 -42.56 10.73
CA ALA A 339 0.55 -43.32 10.15
C ALA A 339 1.67 -42.42 9.61
N SER A 340 1.33 -41.35 8.88
CA SER A 340 2.30 -40.40 8.32
C SER A 340 3.05 -39.61 9.39
N LEU A 341 2.37 -39.21 10.48
CA LEU A 341 3.00 -38.55 11.63
C LEU A 341 4.08 -39.43 12.27
N ARG A 342 3.82 -40.73 12.46
CA ARG A 342 4.79 -41.65 13.06
C ARG A 342 6.05 -41.88 12.22
N GLN A 343 6.06 -41.48 10.94
CA GLN A 343 7.27 -41.55 10.11
C GLN A 343 8.29 -40.45 10.44
N SER A 344 7.85 -39.35 11.07
CA SER A 344 8.71 -38.18 11.36
C SER A 344 8.71 -37.76 12.83
N TYR A 345 7.86 -38.37 13.67
CA TYR A 345 7.73 -38.02 15.07
C TYR A 345 7.56 -39.24 15.96
N THR A 346 8.17 -39.21 17.14
CA THR A 346 7.90 -40.18 18.21
C THR A 346 6.94 -39.58 19.23
N PHE A 347 5.87 -40.31 19.55
CA PHE A 347 4.86 -39.91 20.53
C PHE A 347 4.70 -40.96 21.63
N GLU A 348 4.51 -40.51 22.87
CA GLU A 348 4.04 -41.35 23.96
C GLU A 348 2.56 -41.75 23.76
N SER A 349 2.13 -42.82 24.41
CA SER A 349 0.76 -43.36 24.25
C SER A 349 -0.33 -42.38 24.69
N THR A 350 -0.02 -41.51 25.65
CA THR A 350 -0.89 -40.50 26.25
C THR A 350 -1.00 -39.22 25.41
N HIS A 351 -0.13 -39.02 24.43
CA HIS A 351 -0.09 -37.78 23.65
C HIS A 351 -1.30 -37.65 22.71
N GLY A 352 -2.19 -36.72 23.07
CA GLY A 352 -3.27 -36.23 22.20
C GLY A 352 -2.95 -34.83 21.66
N ILE A 353 -3.25 -34.61 20.38
CA ILE A 353 -3.05 -33.32 19.72
C ILE A 353 -4.28 -32.94 18.89
N ALA A 354 -4.57 -31.64 18.76
CA ALA A 354 -5.70 -31.17 17.98
C ALA A 354 -5.52 -31.49 16.48
N PRO A 355 -6.59 -31.79 15.72
CA PRO A 355 -6.47 -32.14 14.30
C PRO A 355 -5.73 -31.10 13.42
N PRO A 356 -5.93 -29.77 13.59
CA PRO A 356 -5.16 -28.79 12.82
C PRO A 356 -3.66 -28.80 13.14
N LEU A 357 -3.30 -29.03 14.41
CA LEU A 357 -1.90 -29.20 14.83
C LEU A 357 -1.29 -30.46 14.21
N ALA A 358 -2.03 -31.57 14.24
CA ALA A 358 -1.62 -32.84 13.64
C ALA A 358 -1.34 -32.69 12.13
N ALA A 359 -2.22 -32.02 11.39
CA ALA A 359 -2.03 -31.76 9.97
C ALA A 359 -0.82 -30.86 9.68
N ALA A 360 -0.58 -29.84 10.52
CA ALA A 360 0.57 -28.94 10.35
C ALA A 360 1.91 -29.63 10.66
N LEU A 361 1.96 -30.46 11.71
CA LEU A 361 3.11 -31.30 12.02
C LEU A 361 3.39 -32.32 10.91
N ASP A 362 2.34 -32.93 10.34
CA ASP A 362 2.46 -33.85 9.21
C ASP A 362 3.08 -33.17 7.99
N ARG A 363 2.66 -31.94 7.65
CA ARG A 363 3.29 -31.15 6.59
C ARG A 363 4.78 -30.91 6.84
N ALA A 364 5.16 -30.55 8.07
CA ALA A 364 6.57 -30.35 8.42
C ALA A 364 7.39 -31.65 8.30
N GLY A 365 6.82 -32.79 8.72
CA GLY A 365 7.44 -34.11 8.56
C GLY A 365 7.61 -34.48 7.08
N ARG A 366 6.56 -34.26 6.27
CA ARG A 366 6.58 -34.49 4.81
C ARG A 366 7.61 -33.62 4.10
N VAL A 367 7.75 -32.34 4.48
CA VAL A 367 8.81 -31.46 3.97
C VAL A 367 10.19 -32.01 4.31
N CYS A 368 10.44 -32.43 5.56
CA CYS A 368 11.72 -33.04 5.94
C CYS A 368 12.03 -34.29 5.10
N ARG A 369 11.04 -35.17 4.91
CA ARG A 369 11.19 -36.37 4.08
C ARG A 369 11.40 -36.06 2.61
N ALA A 370 10.70 -35.06 2.07
CA ALA A 370 10.86 -34.62 0.69
C ALA A 370 12.25 -34.02 0.43
N LEU A 371 12.84 -33.36 1.43
CA LEU A 371 14.24 -32.89 1.42
C LEU A 371 15.26 -34.04 1.57
N GLY A 372 14.81 -35.28 1.80
CA GLY A 372 15.66 -36.43 2.05
C GLY A 372 16.31 -36.42 3.45
N SER A 373 15.75 -35.66 4.40
CA SER A 373 16.22 -35.63 5.78
C SER A 373 15.67 -36.84 6.55
N SER A 374 16.52 -37.48 7.35
CA SER A 374 16.15 -38.60 8.23
C SER A 374 15.81 -38.15 9.65
N ILE A 375 15.57 -36.86 9.87
CA ILE A 375 15.26 -36.33 11.20
C ILE A 375 13.91 -36.90 11.67
N VAL A 376 13.94 -37.49 12.86
CA VAL A 376 12.75 -37.89 13.60
C VAL A 376 12.69 -37.03 14.85
N TRP A 377 11.60 -36.29 14.99
CA TRP A 377 11.41 -35.34 16.08
C TRP A 377 10.78 -36.01 17.29
N GLN A 378 11.32 -35.76 18.49
CA GLN A 378 10.73 -36.29 19.71
C GLN A 378 9.69 -35.31 20.25
N VAL A 379 8.44 -35.76 20.37
CA VAL A 379 7.40 -35.00 21.07
C VAL A 379 7.44 -35.37 22.54
N THR A 380 7.87 -34.44 23.40
CA THR A 380 8.07 -34.67 24.84
C THR A 380 6.88 -34.26 25.70
N ARG A 381 5.96 -33.45 25.15
CA ARG A 381 4.73 -33.04 25.82
C ARG A 381 3.66 -32.73 24.78
N ALA A 382 2.43 -33.12 25.07
CA ALA A 382 1.26 -32.81 24.26
C ALA A 382 0.10 -32.40 25.18
N GLN A 383 -1.14 -32.83 24.89
CA GLN A 383 -2.26 -32.51 25.77
C GLN A 383 -2.04 -33.03 27.20
N ASP A 384 -2.17 -32.13 28.17
CA ASP A 384 -1.91 -32.38 29.60
C ASP A 384 -2.89 -31.58 30.46
N ASP A 385 -3.59 -32.26 31.37
CA ASP A 385 -4.61 -31.67 32.24
C ASP A 385 -4.03 -30.67 33.25
N ALA A 386 -2.75 -30.80 33.61
CA ALA A 386 -2.04 -29.87 34.48
C ALA A 386 -1.16 -28.87 33.70
N GLY A 387 -1.11 -28.99 32.37
CA GLY A 387 -0.17 -28.23 31.53
C GLY A 387 -0.51 -26.75 31.30
N GLY A 388 -1.53 -26.21 31.94
CA GLY A 388 -1.88 -24.80 31.72
C GLY A 388 -2.53 -24.55 30.35
N SER A 389 -2.63 -23.27 29.99
CA SER A 389 -3.27 -22.81 28.74
C SER A 389 -2.61 -23.32 27.46
N ARG A 390 -1.33 -23.73 27.52
CA ARG A 390 -0.57 -24.24 26.36
C ARG A 390 -1.01 -25.64 25.95
N TYR A 391 -1.26 -26.51 26.92
CA TYR A 391 -1.38 -27.94 26.66
C TYR A 391 -2.79 -28.48 26.90
N GLU A 392 -3.61 -27.92 27.79
CA GLU A 392 -4.84 -28.59 28.23
C GLU A 392 -5.83 -28.91 27.09
N LEU A 393 -5.84 -28.11 26.02
CA LEU A 393 -6.67 -28.33 24.82
C LEU A 393 -5.96 -29.11 23.69
N GLY A 394 -4.68 -29.48 23.86
CA GLY A 394 -3.88 -30.14 22.81
C GLY A 394 -3.56 -29.26 21.61
N LEU A 395 -3.57 -27.93 21.78
CA LEU A 395 -3.39 -26.95 20.70
C LEU A 395 -1.91 -26.66 20.39
N GLY A 396 -0.99 -27.11 21.24
CA GLY A 396 0.45 -27.10 21.00
C GLY A 396 1.15 -28.32 21.61
N VAL A 397 2.42 -28.49 21.26
CA VAL A 397 3.29 -29.60 21.71
C VAL A 397 4.71 -29.12 21.96
N ASP A 398 5.44 -29.83 22.80
CA ASP A 398 6.88 -29.67 22.97
C ASP A 398 7.61 -30.66 22.06
N VAL A 399 8.52 -30.14 21.26
CA VAL A 399 9.32 -30.90 20.30
C VAL A 399 10.81 -30.72 20.63
N SER A 400 11.60 -31.77 20.45
CA SER A 400 13.06 -31.72 20.54
C SER A 400 13.65 -30.69 19.58
N TRP A 401 14.61 -29.91 20.06
CA TRP A 401 15.34 -28.92 19.26
C TRP A 401 16.33 -29.64 18.30
N PRO A 402 16.49 -29.25 17.01
CA PRO A 402 17.48 -29.91 16.17
C PRO A 402 18.88 -29.48 16.59
N THR A 403 19.84 -30.38 16.38
CA THR A 403 21.25 -30.06 16.52
C THR A 403 21.68 -29.02 15.47
N PRO A 404 22.74 -28.21 15.73
CA PRO A 404 23.24 -27.25 14.74
C PRO A 404 23.60 -27.89 13.38
N ALA A 405 24.08 -29.14 13.39
CA ALA A 405 24.36 -29.91 12.18
C ALA A 405 23.08 -30.22 11.39
N GLN A 406 22.01 -30.64 12.08
CA GLN A 406 20.70 -30.89 11.46
C GLN A 406 20.06 -29.61 10.91
N ALA A 407 20.16 -28.49 11.63
CA ALA A 407 19.68 -27.19 11.14
C ALA A 407 20.43 -26.73 9.88
N THR A 408 21.75 -26.95 9.85
CA THR A 408 22.60 -26.66 8.67
C THR A 408 22.23 -27.55 7.48
N ASP A 409 22.07 -28.85 7.70
CA ASP A 409 21.68 -29.82 6.67
C ASP A 409 20.33 -29.48 6.05
N LEU A 410 19.30 -29.21 6.88
CA LEU A 410 17.97 -28.80 6.39
C LEU A 410 18.03 -27.53 5.55
N ARG A 411 18.79 -26.51 6.01
CA ARG A 411 18.98 -25.27 5.27
C ARG A 411 19.60 -25.53 3.90
N ASN A 412 20.69 -26.30 3.85
CA ASN A 412 21.40 -26.58 2.60
C ASN A 412 20.50 -27.34 1.61
N ARG A 413 19.72 -28.31 2.10
CA ARG A 413 18.76 -29.07 1.26
C ARG A 413 17.64 -28.21 0.67
N VAL A 414 17.15 -27.21 1.40
CA VAL A 414 16.15 -26.28 0.85
C VAL A 414 16.74 -25.39 -0.22
N LEU A 415 18.00 -24.97 -0.04
CA LEU A 415 18.69 -24.11 -1.00
C LEU A 415 19.22 -24.87 -2.22
N ASP A 416 19.35 -26.19 -2.15
CA ASP A 416 19.78 -27.03 -3.26
C ASP A 416 18.76 -27.00 -4.42
N THR A 417 19.13 -26.32 -5.51
CA THR A 417 18.35 -26.24 -6.74
C THR A 417 18.48 -27.48 -7.62
N GLY A 418 19.48 -28.33 -7.38
CA GLY A 418 19.73 -29.57 -8.10
C GLY A 418 19.04 -30.81 -7.51
N ARG A 419 18.32 -30.66 -6.39
CA ARG A 419 17.64 -31.80 -5.75
C ARG A 419 16.56 -32.41 -6.67
N ALA A 420 16.39 -33.73 -6.57
CA ALA A 420 15.27 -34.41 -7.20
C ALA A 420 13.93 -34.03 -6.53
N VAL A 421 12.97 -33.61 -7.36
CA VAL A 421 11.60 -33.29 -6.95
C VAL A 421 10.87 -34.60 -6.61
N THR A 422 10.15 -34.61 -5.49
CA THR A 422 9.39 -35.78 -5.03
C THR A 422 7.94 -35.73 -5.54
N ALA A 423 7.23 -36.86 -5.46
CA ALA A 423 5.81 -36.93 -5.87
C ALA A 423 4.87 -36.10 -4.97
N ASP A 424 5.34 -35.66 -3.80
CA ASP A 424 4.57 -34.91 -2.83
C ASP A 424 4.43 -33.42 -3.22
N ARG A 425 3.44 -33.12 -4.07
CA ARG A 425 3.19 -31.75 -4.56
C ARG A 425 3.04 -30.70 -3.45
N THR A 426 2.49 -31.08 -2.29
CA THR A 426 2.32 -30.14 -1.18
C THR A 426 3.66 -29.81 -0.54
N ALA A 427 4.49 -30.81 -0.26
CA ALA A 427 5.82 -30.59 0.29
C ALA A 427 6.69 -29.77 -0.69
N GLU A 428 6.65 -30.09 -1.98
CA GLU A 428 7.38 -29.36 -3.02
C GLU A 428 6.98 -27.87 -3.10
N ALA A 429 5.67 -27.58 -3.05
CA ALA A 429 5.18 -26.21 -3.05
C ALA A 429 5.64 -25.42 -1.80
N LEU A 430 5.65 -26.06 -0.63
CA LEU A 430 6.12 -25.44 0.62
C LEU A 430 7.64 -25.18 0.60
N ILE A 431 8.42 -26.09 0.01
CA ILE A 431 9.87 -25.91 -0.15
C ILE A 431 10.16 -24.73 -1.10
N ALA A 432 9.43 -24.63 -2.21
CA ALA A 432 9.53 -23.49 -3.12
C ALA A 432 9.16 -22.17 -2.43
N ALA A 433 8.09 -22.15 -1.64
CA ALA A 433 7.69 -20.97 -0.87
C ALA A 433 8.74 -20.55 0.17
N ALA A 434 9.33 -21.53 0.90
CA ALA A 434 10.39 -21.26 1.87
C ALA A 434 11.65 -20.67 1.19
N ARG A 435 12.01 -21.18 0.00
CA ARG A 435 13.13 -20.67 -0.78
C ARG A 435 12.89 -19.23 -1.24
N ALA A 436 11.70 -18.95 -1.77
CA ALA A 436 11.32 -17.60 -2.22
C ALA A 436 11.30 -16.58 -1.08
N ALA A 437 10.92 -16.98 0.14
CA ALA A 437 10.92 -16.12 1.32
C ALA A 437 12.33 -15.84 1.89
N GLY A 438 13.35 -16.58 1.45
CA GLY A 438 14.72 -16.51 1.99
C GLY A 438 14.87 -17.27 3.31
N VAL A 439 15.73 -18.30 3.32
CA VAL A 439 15.98 -19.11 4.52
C VAL A 439 17.11 -18.48 5.37
N PRO A 440 16.88 -18.16 6.65
CA PRO A 440 17.90 -17.55 7.52
C PRO A 440 19.16 -18.41 7.67
N THR A 441 20.26 -17.80 8.12
CA THR A 441 21.47 -18.55 8.51
C THR A 441 21.25 -19.29 9.83
N VAL A 442 22.02 -20.34 10.10
CA VAL A 442 21.88 -21.14 11.33
C VAL A 442 22.19 -20.33 12.59
N GLY A 443 23.09 -19.35 12.51
CA GLY A 443 23.33 -18.42 13.61
C GLY A 443 22.14 -17.52 13.92
N ALA A 444 21.29 -17.23 12.93
CA ALA A 444 20.09 -16.42 13.08
C ALA A 444 18.82 -17.24 13.41
N ASP A 445 18.74 -18.50 12.96
CA ASP A 445 17.59 -19.39 13.17
C ASP A 445 18.00 -20.85 13.43
N GLY A 446 18.68 -21.09 14.56
CA GLY A 446 19.08 -22.44 14.98
C GLY A 446 17.91 -23.35 15.36
N GLU A 447 16.72 -22.78 15.54
CA GLU A 447 15.46 -23.50 15.86
C GLU A 447 14.70 -23.94 14.60
N VAL A 448 15.21 -23.58 13.41
CA VAL A 448 14.53 -23.77 12.12
C VAL A 448 13.08 -23.28 12.15
N ALA A 449 12.83 -22.14 12.80
CA ALA A 449 11.53 -21.50 12.89
C ALA A 449 10.88 -21.28 11.52
N TRP A 450 11.68 -21.04 10.48
CA TRP A 450 11.21 -20.94 9.09
C TRP A 450 10.42 -22.19 8.64
N LEU A 451 10.85 -23.40 9.01
CA LEU A 451 10.23 -24.66 8.62
C LEU A 451 8.83 -24.78 9.26
N TRP A 452 8.76 -24.49 10.55
CA TRP A 452 7.50 -24.55 11.30
C TRP A 452 6.49 -23.55 10.72
N ARG A 453 6.92 -22.31 10.48
CA ARG A 453 6.05 -21.25 9.95
C ARG A 453 5.51 -21.59 8.56
N VAL A 454 6.36 -22.04 7.63
CA VAL A 454 5.91 -22.37 6.27
C VAL A 454 4.91 -23.53 6.27
N CYS A 455 5.03 -24.47 7.21
CA CYS A 455 4.12 -25.61 7.36
C CYS A 455 2.80 -25.27 8.10
N GLY A 456 2.60 -24.00 8.48
CA GLY A 456 1.40 -23.53 9.16
C GLY A 456 1.44 -23.62 10.68
N LEU A 457 2.64 -23.66 11.28
CA LEU A 457 2.87 -23.52 12.72
C LEU A 457 3.44 -22.11 12.98
N PRO A 458 2.58 -21.09 13.14
CA PRO A 458 3.03 -19.72 13.35
C PRO A 458 3.74 -19.51 14.69
N THR A 459 3.55 -20.40 15.67
CA THR A 459 4.31 -20.39 16.91
C THR A 459 5.39 -21.47 16.87
N ALA A 460 6.64 -21.04 16.99
CA ALA A 460 7.77 -21.82 17.46
C ALA A 460 8.45 -20.99 18.55
N HIS A 461 8.39 -21.46 19.80
CA HIS A 461 8.83 -20.73 20.99
C HIS A 461 9.76 -21.61 21.81
N ARG A 462 10.94 -21.10 22.16
CA ARG A 462 11.90 -21.85 22.94
C ARG A 462 11.46 -21.95 24.41
N ILE A 463 11.39 -23.17 24.93
CA ILE A 463 11.09 -23.42 26.36
C ILE A 463 12.36 -23.79 27.13
N SER A 464 13.34 -24.41 26.48
CA SER A 464 14.60 -24.80 27.15
C SER A 464 15.77 -24.86 26.18
N THR A 465 16.93 -25.33 26.64
CA THR A 465 18.10 -25.60 25.80
C THR A 465 17.98 -26.85 24.94
N THR A 466 16.87 -27.60 25.02
CA THR A 466 16.67 -28.84 24.24
C THR A 466 15.25 -29.00 23.68
N ARG A 467 14.33 -28.09 24.00
CA ARG A 467 12.91 -28.19 23.62
C ARG A 467 12.32 -26.85 23.17
N MET A 468 11.44 -26.94 22.18
CA MET A 468 10.62 -25.85 21.68
C MET A 468 9.13 -26.20 21.75
N TYR A 469 8.31 -25.22 22.07
CA TYR A 469 6.86 -25.27 21.95
C TYR A 469 6.47 -24.91 20.52
N VAL A 470 5.67 -25.74 19.87
CA VAL A 470 5.07 -25.45 18.57
C VAL A 470 3.55 -25.48 18.63
N SER A 471 2.90 -24.55 17.93
CA SER A 471 1.44 -24.49 17.84
C SER A 471 0.98 -23.97 16.48
N HIS A 472 -0.14 -24.51 16.03
CA HIS A 472 -0.88 -24.03 14.86
C HIS A 472 -1.61 -22.70 15.13
N LEU A 473 -1.78 -22.33 16.40
CA LEU A 473 -2.28 -21.02 16.81
C LEU A 473 -1.11 -20.03 16.91
N PRO A 474 -1.33 -18.74 16.62
CA PRO A 474 -0.31 -17.70 16.72
C PRO A 474 -0.04 -17.29 18.18
N THR A 475 0.06 -18.22 19.13
CA THR A 475 0.24 -17.93 20.56
C THR A 475 1.43 -17.03 20.89
N ARG A 476 2.53 -17.04 20.11
CA ARG A 476 3.75 -16.24 20.37
C ARG A 476 4.27 -16.37 21.82
N GLY A 477 4.09 -17.54 22.45
CA GLY A 477 4.47 -17.80 23.85
C GLY A 477 3.38 -17.46 24.88
N LEU A 478 2.36 -16.68 24.50
CA LEU A 478 1.28 -16.22 25.37
C LEU A 478 0.66 -17.37 26.17
N ALA A 479 0.62 -17.19 27.49
CA ALA A 479 0.03 -18.10 28.44
C ALA A 479 -0.93 -17.33 29.36
N VAL A 480 -1.98 -18.03 29.81
CA VAL A 480 -2.94 -17.50 30.80
C VAL A 480 -2.79 -18.31 32.08
N THR A 481 -2.50 -17.60 33.16
CA THR A 481 -2.48 -18.12 34.52
C THR A 481 -3.83 -17.82 35.17
N ALA A 482 -4.57 -18.89 35.43
CA ALA A 482 -5.85 -18.87 36.13
C ALA A 482 -5.96 -20.13 37.01
N PRO A 483 -6.69 -20.07 38.14
CA PRO A 483 -6.99 -21.27 38.91
C PRO A 483 -7.84 -22.24 38.08
N LEU A 484 -7.74 -23.53 38.42
CA LEU A 484 -8.48 -24.59 37.72
C LEU A 484 -9.98 -24.55 38.04
N ASN A 485 -10.34 -24.03 39.21
CA ASN A 485 -11.71 -23.88 39.68
C ASN A 485 -11.90 -22.48 40.29
N ALA A 486 -13.08 -21.91 40.08
CA ALA A 486 -13.51 -20.63 40.66
C ALA A 486 -14.93 -20.77 41.22
N ALA A 487 -15.17 -20.18 42.38
CA ALA A 487 -16.49 -20.18 43.00
C ALA A 487 -17.45 -19.24 42.24
N VAL A 488 -18.70 -19.66 42.07
CA VAL A 488 -19.73 -18.82 41.43
C VAL A 488 -19.96 -17.58 42.30
N GLY A 489 -19.97 -16.40 41.67
CA GLY A 489 -20.14 -15.09 42.29
C GLY A 489 -18.87 -14.47 42.87
N ALA A 490 -17.74 -15.20 42.93
CA ALA A 490 -16.49 -14.75 43.53
C ALA A 490 -15.50 -14.21 42.48
N ASP A 491 -14.80 -13.13 42.86
CA ASP A 491 -13.76 -12.52 42.06
C ASP A 491 -12.49 -13.35 42.10
N THR A 492 -11.98 -13.69 40.92
CA THR A 492 -10.80 -14.54 40.74
C THR A 492 -9.76 -13.82 39.90
N ALA A 493 -8.54 -13.68 40.41
CA ALA A 493 -7.46 -13.04 39.67
C ALA A 493 -7.01 -13.91 38.48
N VAL A 494 -6.79 -13.25 37.34
CA VAL A 494 -6.30 -13.87 36.10
C VAL A 494 -5.22 -13.01 35.49
N GLU A 495 -4.21 -13.66 34.92
CA GLU A 495 -3.05 -12.98 34.35
C GLU A 495 -2.65 -13.63 33.02
N ALA A 496 -2.26 -12.80 32.05
CA ALA A 496 -1.70 -13.21 30.77
C ALA A 496 -0.27 -12.69 30.65
N GLN A 497 0.64 -13.56 30.21
CA GLN A 497 2.06 -13.27 30.06
C GLN A 497 2.56 -13.88 28.75
N PHE A 498 3.51 -13.22 28.07
CA PHE A 498 4.11 -13.78 26.85
C PHE A 498 5.06 -14.94 27.14
N HIS A 499 5.50 -15.07 28.39
CA HIS A 499 6.34 -16.16 28.86
C HIS A 499 5.62 -16.89 30.00
N ALA A 500 5.60 -18.23 29.94
CA ALA A 500 5.11 -18.99 31.08
C ALA A 500 6.17 -18.99 32.19
N PRO A 501 5.78 -19.09 33.47
CA PRO A 501 6.74 -19.22 34.57
C PRO A 501 7.77 -20.33 34.30
N GLY A 502 9.06 -19.98 34.28
CA GLY A 502 10.18 -20.89 34.01
C GLY A 502 10.69 -20.94 32.57
N ASP A 503 10.04 -20.24 31.63
CA ASP A 503 10.62 -20.02 30.30
C ASP A 503 11.87 -19.11 30.40
N PRO A 504 12.93 -19.33 29.60
CA PRO A 504 14.09 -18.45 29.59
C PRO A 504 13.80 -17.10 28.90
N GLY A 505 14.00 -15.98 29.62
CA GLY A 505 14.06 -14.61 29.07
C GLY A 505 12.89 -13.68 29.40
N GLY A 506 13.12 -12.36 29.28
CA GLY A 506 12.09 -11.31 29.29
C GLY A 506 11.35 -11.19 27.95
N ASN A 507 10.41 -10.23 27.79
CA ASN A 507 9.59 -10.14 26.58
C ASN A 507 10.45 -10.08 25.32
N ALA A 508 10.23 -11.04 24.42
CA ALA A 508 11.04 -11.22 23.22
C ALA A 508 11.17 -9.96 22.35
N LEU A 509 10.14 -9.10 22.28
CA LEU A 509 10.21 -7.83 21.56
C LEU A 509 11.11 -6.83 22.24
N LEU A 510 10.97 -6.69 23.55
CA LEU A 510 11.74 -5.73 24.33
C LEU A 510 13.22 -6.09 24.24
N LEU A 511 13.54 -7.37 24.41
CA LEU A 511 14.91 -7.86 24.29
C LEU A 511 15.45 -7.79 22.85
N ALA A 512 14.65 -8.16 21.84
CA ALA A 512 15.08 -8.05 20.45
C ALA A 512 15.32 -6.59 20.06
N GLY A 513 14.39 -5.70 20.42
CA GLY A 513 14.46 -4.27 20.14
C GLY A 513 15.67 -3.62 20.83
N LEU A 514 15.89 -3.91 22.13
CA LEU A 514 17.07 -3.42 22.84
C LEU A 514 18.38 -3.98 22.28
N ARG A 515 18.44 -5.26 21.90
CA ARG A 515 19.65 -5.84 21.28
C ARG A 515 19.94 -5.21 19.93
N ALA A 516 18.94 -5.05 19.08
CA ALA A 516 19.10 -4.44 17.77
C ALA A 516 19.49 -2.96 17.88
N ALA A 517 18.85 -2.21 18.80
CA ALA A 517 19.20 -0.82 19.05
C ALA A 517 20.62 -0.71 19.61
N GLY A 518 21.02 -1.63 20.50
CA GLY A 518 22.38 -1.68 21.05
C GLY A 518 23.44 -2.01 19.99
N ALA A 519 23.13 -2.92 19.07
CA ALA A 519 24.00 -3.24 17.94
C ALA A 519 24.15 -2.03 16.99
N ALA A 520 23.05 -1.35 16.65
CA ALA A 520 23.08 -0.16 15.81
C ALA A 520 23.84 1.00 16.50
N TRP A 521 23.63 1.19 17.80
CA TRP A 521 24.32 2.20 18.61
C TRP A 521 25.84 1.94 18.65
N THR A 522 26.26 0.71 18.89
CA THR A 522 27.70 0.38 18.89
C THR A 522 28.31 0.45 17.49
N SER A 523 27.55 0.13 16.44
CA SER A 523 28.02 0.25 15.05
C SER A 523 28.27 1.70 14.62
N SER A 524 27.63 2.68 15.26
CA SER A 524 27.88 4.11 15.03
C SER A 524 29.06 4.67 15.83
N GLY A 525 29.84 3.80 16.48
CA GLY A 525 31.05 4.16 17.23
C GLY A 525 30.79 4.59 18.69
N GLU A 526 29.56 4.42 19.18
CA GLU A 526 29.17 4.79 20.54
C GLU A 526 29.46 3.68 21.56
N THR A 527 29.68 4.04 22.83
CA THR A 527 29.89 3.06 23.91
C THR A 527 28.59 2.33 24.25
N ALA A 528 28.64 1.01 24.40
CA ALA A 528 27.49 0.19 24.80
C ALA A 528 26.94 0.59 26.18
N TRP A 529 25.61 0.57 26.33
CA TRP A 529 24.95 0.67 27.63
C TRP A 529 24.99 -0.66 28.40
N SER A 530 24.70 -0.61 29.70
CA SER A 530 24.65 -1.81 30.55
C SER A 530 23.20 -2.14 30.93
N PRO A 531 22.65 -3.30 30.53
CA PRO A 531 21.34 -3.75 31.01
C PRO A 531 21.41 -4.12 32.49
N MET A 532 20.32 -3.88 33.23
CA MET A 532 20.20 -4.20 34.64
C MET A 532 19.23 -5.36 34.86
N THR A 533 19.49 -6.20 35.86
CA THR A 533 18.48 -7.18 36.32
C THR A 533 17.31 -6.47 37.00
N ASP A 534 16.08 -6.99 36.89
CA ASP A 534 14.87 -6.41 37.49
C ASP A 534 15.03 -6.07 38.98
N ALA A 535 15.65 -6.96 39.77
CA ALA A 535 15.91 -6.74 41.18
C ALA A 535 16.81 -5.51 41.41
N ALA A 536 17.93 -5.42 40.69
CA ALA A 536 18.84 -4.29 40.76
C ALA A 536 18.19 -2.98 40.26
N ALA A 537 17.39 -3.06 39.20
CA ALA A 537 16.64 -1.91 38.66
C ALA A 537 15.67 -1.35 39.72
N ARG A 538 14.86 -2.22 40.36
CA ARG A 538 13.93 -1.80 41.42
C ARG A 538 14.62 -1.18 42.62
N THR A 539 15.76 -1.72 43.05
CA THR A 539 16.58 -1.11 44.11
C THR A 539 17.06 0.27 43.71
N ARG A 540 17.52 0.45 42.47
CA ARG A 540 18.00 1.76 41.99
C ARG A 540 16.88 2.77 41.74
N TRP A 541 15.72 2.34 41.25
CA TRP A 541 14.55 3.21 41.10
C TRP A 541 14.17 3.87 42.44
N ALA A 542 14.22 3.11 43.54
CA ALA A 542 13.94 3.61 44.88
C ALA A 542 14.98 4.63 45.39
N ALA A 543 16.18 4.67 44.81
CA ALA A 543 17.27 5.57 45.18
C ALA A 543 17.29 6.90 44.38
N VAL A 544 16.38 7.07 43.42
CA VAL A 544 16.30 8.29 42.59
C VAL A 544 15.82 9.47 43.45
N PRO A 545 16.58 10.57 43.56
CA PRO A 545 16.18 11.72 44.39
C PRO A 545 15.15 12.62 43.69
N THR A 546 14.36 13.34 44.48
CA THR A 546 13.57 14.47 43.99
C THR A 546 14.50 15.62 43.55
N ARG A 547 14.24 16.23 42.40
CA ARG A 547 15.08 17.31 41.82
C ARG A 547 14.30 18.62 41.64
N PRO A 548 14.94 19.80 41.83
CA PRO A 548 14.31 21.09 41.59
C PRO A 548 14.07 21.34 40.08
N ALA A 549 13.13 22.23 39.76
CA ALA A 549 12.82 22.61 38.37
C ALA A 549 13.94 23.48 37.75
N GLY A 550 14.08 23.42 36.42
CA GLY A 550 15.00 24.29 35.67
C GLY A 550 16.46 23.81 35.63
N GLN A 551 16.70 22.54 35.98
CA GLN A 551 18.03 21.93 35.86
C GLN A 551 18.46 21.82 34.39
N PRO A 552 19.74 22.01 34.04
CA PRO A 552 20.22 21.95 32.64
C PRO A 552 19.86 20.65 31.90
N VAL A 553 19.87 19.53 32.63
CA VAL A 553 19.46 18.21 32.10
C VAL A 553 18.01 18.18 31.61
N ASP A 554 17.11 18.96 32.20
CA ASP A 554 15.70 18.96 31.81
C ASP A 554 15.52 19.47 30.37
N ALA A 555 16.31 20.49 29.97
CA ALA A 555 16.27 21.06 28.62
C ALA A 555 16.81 20.07 27.58
N VAL A 556 17.88 19.34 27.92
CA VAL A 556 18.49 18.34 27.03
C VAL A 556 17.61 17.11 26.86
N LEU A 557 16.97 16.65 27.94
CA LEU A 557 15.97 15.57 27.86
C LEU A 557 14.77 15.99 26.99
N ALA A 558 14.27 17.21 27.16
CA ALA A 558 13.18 17.74 26.36
C ALA A 558 13.55 17.87 24.87
N ALA A 559 14.78 18.33 24.56
CA ALA A 559 15.29 18.39 23.19
C ALA A 559 15.39 17.00 22.53
N ALA A 560 15.67 15.96 23.31
CA ALA A 560 15.64 14.57 22.84
C ALA A 560 14.23 13.93 22.83
N GLY A 561 13.17 14.69 23.15
CA GLY A 561 11.79 14.21 23.16
C GLY A 561 11.42 13.33 24.36
N LEU A 562 12.17 13.40 25.47
CA LEU A 562 11.94 12.63 26.69
C LEU A 562 11.40 13.50 27.84
N PRO A 563 10.53 12.96 28.71
CA PRO A 563 10.05 13.68 29.89
C PRO A 563 11.15 13.81 30.94
N ALA A 564 11.16 14.91 31.69
CA ALA A 564 12.03 15.10 32.84
C ALA A 564 11.32 14.71 34.15
N VAL A 565 11.63 13.53 34.71
CA VAL A 565 11.06 13.08 36.00
C VAL A 565 11.70 13.86 37.15
N ARG A 566 10.93 14.74 37.78
CA ARG A 566 11.38 15.60 38.92
C ARG A 566 10.97 15.04 40.27
N ASP A 567 9.77 14.47 40.37
CA ASP A 567 9.25 13.78 41.54
C ASP A 567 9.12 12.27 41.24
N PRO A 568 10.13 11.45 41.60
CA PRO A 568 10.19 10.05 41.21
C PRO A 568 9.27 9.14 42.04
N ALA A 569 8.89 9.51 43.27
CA ALA A 569 8.13 8.62 44.16
C ALA A 569 6.83 8.05 43.56
N PRO A 570 5.90 8.87 43.00
CA PRO A 570 4.68 8.34 42.37
C PRO A 570 4.97 7.54 41.10
N VAL A 571 6.03 7.90 40.36
CA VAL A 571 6.47 7.21 39.14
C VAL A 571 6.98 5.82 39.48
N VAL A 572 7.86 5.70 40.48
CA VAL A 572 8.44 4.42 40.93
C VAL A 572 7.35 3.49 41.49
N ALA A 573 6.39 4.03 42.25
CA ALA A 573 5.25 3.26 42.72
C ALA A 573 4.40 2.69 41.56
N ALA A 574 4.22 3.46 40.48
CA ALA A 574 3.52 3.01 39.29
C ALA A 574 4.34 2.01 38.45
N LEU A 575 5.65 2.24 38.28
CA LEU A 575 6.57 1.31 37.61
C LEU A 575 6.56 -0.06 38.30
N ASN A 576 6.55 -0.09 39.63
CA ASN A 576 6.55 -1.33 40.40
C ASN A 576 5.30 -2.21 40.19
N ARG A 577 4.20 -1.66 39.64
CA ARG A 577 2.97 -2.39 39.31
C ARG A 577 2.98 -2.98 37.90
N LEU A 578 3.93 -2.58 37.05
CA LEU A 578 4.06 -3.11 35.70
C LEU A 578 4.64 -4.54 35.74
N PRO A 579 4.24 -5.43 34.80
CA PRO A 579 4.86 -6.73 34.65
C PRO A 579 6.33 -6.58 34.26
N ASP A 580 7.22 -7.33 34.93
CA ASP A 580 8.67 -7.27 34.70
C ASP A 580 9.03 -7.58 33.23
N GLU A 581 8.29 -8.49 32.58
CA GLU A 581 8.57 -8.82 31.18
C GLU A 581 8.42 -7.62 30.23
N LEU A 582 7.63 -6.59 30.56
CA LEU A 582 7.32 -5.49 29.63
C LEU A 582 8.23 -4.26 29.78
N VAL A 583 9.15 -4.28 30.73
CA VAL A 583 10.02 -3.14 31.09
C VAL A 583 11.44 -3.63 31.36
N GLU A 584 12.42 -2.91 30.83
CA GLU A 584 13.85 -3.19 31.01
C GLU A 584 14.55 -1.88 31.36
N THR A 585 15.52 -1.93 32.27
CA THR A 585 16.30 -0.74 32.64
C THR A 585 17.72 -0.87 32.14
N VAL A 586 18.18 0.15 31.40
CA VAL A 586 19.57 0.25 30.97
C VAL A 586 20.25 1.43 31.64
N GLU A 587 21.50 1.24 32.03
CA GLU A 587 22.37 2.30 32.53
C GLU A 587 23.17 2.89 31.36
N LEU A 588 23.05 4.20 31.14
CA LEU A 588 23.80 4.89 30.10
C LEU A 588 25.29 4.98 30.47
N PRO A 589 26.21 5.00 29.49
CA PRO A 589 27.64 5.17 29.76
C PRO A 589 27.93 6.44 30.57
N ALA A 590 28.82 6.34 31.56
CA ALA A 590 29.09 7.40 32.53
C ALA A 590 29.47 8.76 31.88
N ALA A 591 30.24 8.74 30.79
CA ALA A 591 30.64 9.96 30.08
C ALA A 591 29.42 10.67 29.43
N LEU A 592 28.50 9.90 28.84
CA LEU A 592 27.28 10.45 28.25
C LEU A 592 26.33 10.94 29.34
N ALA A 593 26.14 10.16 30.42
CA ALA A 593 25.29 10.55 31.55
C ALA A 593 25.77 11.86 32.21
N ALA A 594 27.08 12.01 32.44
CA ALA A 594 27.65 13.25 32.98
C ALA A 594 27.45 14.46 32.05
N ALA A 595 27.65 14.29 30.74
CA ALA A 595 27.45 15.36 29.75
C ALA A 595 25.98 15.78 29.62
N LEU A 596 25.04 14.83 29.70
CA LEU A 596 23.60 15.09 29.74
C LEU A 596 23.21 15.87 31.01
N ILE A 597 23.72 15.46 32.17
CA ILE A 597 23.45 16.12 33.45
C ILE A 597 23.99 17.56 33.45
N ALA A 598 25.13 17.79 32.79
CA ALA A 598 25.72 19.11 32.60
C ALA A 598 24.99 20.00 31.56
N GLY A 599 24.00 19.47 30.82
CA GLY A 599 23.21 20.25 29.87
C GLY A 599 23.88 20.50 28.51
N GLN A 600 24.82 19.65 28.08
CA GLN A 600 25.54 19.86 26.81
C GLN A 600 24.67 19.55 25.58
N PRO A 601 24.54 20.48 24.59
CA PRO A 601 23.70 20.27 23.40
C PRO A 601 24.08 19.03 22.57
N ALA A 602 25.38 18.80 22.34
CA ALA A 602 25.86 17.64 21.58
C ALA A 602 25.53 16.29 22.26
N ALA A 603 25.39 16.27 23.59
CA ALA A 603 24.92 15.08 24.30
C ALA A 603 23.40 14.88 24.10
N GLY A 604 22.64 15.97 23.95
CA GLY A 604 21.24 15.94 23.53
C GLY A 604 21.06 15.33 22.16
N ASP A 605 21.87 15.72 21.17
CA ASP A 605 21.81 15.14 19.83
C ASP A 605 22.12 13.63 19.84
N ARG A 606 23.11 13.21 20.66
CA ARG A 606 23.43 11.79 20.88
C ARG A 606 22.25 11.03 21.50
N LEU A 607 21.60 11.61 22.50
CA LEU A 607 20.42 11.01 23.13
C LEU A 607 19.23 10.97 22.15
N ALA A 608 19.03 11.99 21.33
CA ALA A 608 18.00 12.01 20.29
C ALA A 608 18.23 10.91 19.25
N ARG A 609 19.50 10.66 18.86
CA ARG A 609 19.85 9.50 18.01
C ARG A 609 19.55 8.17 18.68
N LEU A 610 19.91 8.00 19.95
CA LEU A 610 19.58 6.78 20.70
C LEU A 610 18.06 6.56 20.76
N VAL A 611 17.30 7.61 21.05
CA VAL A 611 15.83 7.61 21.04
C VAL A 611 15.28 7.22 19.67
N GLY A 612 15.89 7.72 18.58
CA GLY A 612 15.63 7.31 17.21
C GLY A 612 15.84 5.80 17.01
N LEU A 613 16.99 5.27 17.41
CA LEU A 613 17.28 3.83 17.30
C LEU A 613 16.31 2.96 18.11
N LEU A 614 16.00 3.35 19.35
CA LEU A 614 15.03 2.62 20.19
C LEU A 614 13.64 2.59 19.53
N ARG A 615 13.25 3.69 18.88
CA ARG A 615 12.00 3.81 18.10
C ARG A 615 12.04 2.96 16.84
N ASP A 616 13.11 3.00 16.08
CA ASP A 616 13.30 2.23 14.84
C ASP A 616 13.24 0.72 15.12
N GLN A 617 13.66 0.33 16.33
CA GLN A 617 13.58 -1.03 16.85
C GLN A 617 12.30 -1.32 17.65
N HIS A 618 11.25 -0.52 17.44
CA HIS A 618 9.87 -0.75 17.88
C HIS A 618 9.62 -0.73 19.40
N LEU A 619 10.45 -0.03 20.17
CA LEU A 619 10.13 0.25 21.57
C LEU A 619 9.05 1.34 21.68
N ALA A 620 8.18 1.22 22.68
CA ALA A 620 6.99 2.06 22.82
C ALA A 620 7.24 3.32 23.65
N ALA A 621 8.09 3.21 24.67
CA ALA A 621 8.41 4.32 25.53
C ALA A 621 9.82 4.19 26.12
N ALA A 622 10.40 5.34 26.45
CA ALA A 622 11.60 5.46 27.26
C ALA A 622 11.43 6.56 28.30
N LEU A 623 11.79 6.27 29.55
CA LEU A 623 11.66 7.16 30.69
C LEU A 623 13.04 7.31 31.37
N PRO A 624 13.64 8.51 31.34
CA PRO A 624 14.89 8.76 32.02
C PRO A 624 14.68 8.98 33.53
N LEU A 625 15.48 8.30 34.35
CA LEU A 625 15.58 8.51 35.79
C LEU A 625 17.02 8.94 36.12
N VAL A 626 17.17 10.12 36.70
CA VAL A 626 18.48 10.70 37.04
C VAL A 626 18.82 10.35 38.49
N GLU A 627 19.79 9.46 38.68
CA GLU A 627 20.26 9.01 40.00
C GLU A 627 21.35 9.96 40.54
N THR A 628 21.65 9.86 41.84
CA THR A 628 22.83 10.51 42.42
C THR A 628 24.14 9.96 41.82
N GLY A 629 25.20 10.79 41.77
CA GLY A 629 26.52 10.35 41.28
C GLY A 629 26.72 10.38 39.76
N ASN A 630 26.08 11.31 39.05
CA ASN A 630 26.16 11.48 37.59
C ASN A 630 25.72 10.27 36.75
N ARG A 631 24.69 9.56 37.22
CA ARG A 631 24.13 8.40 36.52
C ARG A 631 22.75 8.71 35.96
N LEU A 632 22.49 8.14 34.79
CA LEU A 632 21.19 8.22 34.14
C LEU A 632 20.75 6.81 33.76
N LEU A 633 19.62 6.41 34.34
CA LEU A 633 18.93 5.16 34.03
C LEU A 633 17.87 5.45 32.97
N LEU A 634 17.78 4.59 31.96
CA LEU A 634 16.74 4.68 30.94
C LEU A 634 15.85 3.45 31.06
N VAL A 635 14.62 3.67 31.55
CA VAL A 635 13.61 2.63 31.64
C VAL A 635 12.93 2.54 30.27
N CYS A 636 13.10 1.43 29.58
CA CYS A 636 12.56 1.18 28.24
C CYS A 636 11.43 0.17 28.31
N SER A 637 10.41 0.32 27.46
CA SER A 637 9.26 -0.58 27.48
C SER A 637 8.57 -0.73 26.12
N VAL A 638 7.77 -1.78 26.02
CA VAL A 638 6.84 -2.06 24.90
C VAL A 638 5.40 -1.64 25.19
N ILE A 639 5.19 -0.97 26.32
CA ILE A 639 3.93 -0.32 26.74
C ILE A 639 4.20 1.13 27.11
N GLY A 640 3.15 1.91 27.33
CA GLY A 640 3.34 3.28 27.82
C GLY A 640 3.83 3.31 29.27
N LEU A 641 4.76 4.21 29.56
CA LEU A 641 5.31 4.40 30.92
C LEU A 641 4.63 5.56 31.66
N PRO A 642 4.65 5.56 33.01
CA PRO A 642 4.21 6.71 33.79
C PRO A 642 4.97 7.98 33.36
N GLN A 643 4.27 9.09 33.20
CA GLN A 643 4.78 10.39 32.70
C GLN A 643 5.34 10.41 31.27
N ALA A 644 5.88 9.32 30.73
CA ALA A 644 6.32 9.25 29.33
C ALA A 644 5.19 8.97 28.34
N GLY A 645 4.12 8.28 28.77
CA GLY A 645 3.11 7.79 27.85
C GLY A 645 3.74 6.91 26.78
N LEU A 646 3.42 7.18 25.51
CA LEU A 646 3.99 6.50 24.33
C LEU A 646 4.87 7.50 23.56
N ASN A 647 5.97 7.93 24.15
CA ASN A 647 6.84 8.94 23.55
C ASN A 647 7.72 8.42 22.40
N LEU A 648 7.84 7.10 22.24
CA LEU A 648 8.59 6.51 21.12
C LEU A 648 7.69 5.99 20.00
N ALA A 649 6.40 5.76 20.25
CA ALA A 649 5.50 5.14 19.30
C ALA A 649 4.13 5.82 19.25
N GLU A 650 3.46 5.79 18.09
CA GLU A 650 2.09 6.33 17.94
C GLU A 650 1.06 5.55 18.78
N ARG A 651 1.30 4.24 18.95
CA ARG A 651 0.41 3.29 19.62
C ARG A 651 1.22 2.36 20.53
N ARG A 652 0.56 1.70 21.48
CA ARG A 652 1.21 0.71 22.35
C ARG A 652 1.79 -0.41 21.49
N ALA A 653 3.03 -0.82 21.74
CA ALA A 653 3.62 -1.94 21.02
C ALA A 653 3.01 -3.29 21.46
N THR A 654 2.49 -3.36 22.68
CA THR A 654 1.75 -4.52 23.17
C THR A 654 0.46 -4.15 23.91
N GLY A 655 -0.51 -5.06 23.91
CA GLY A 655 -1.74 -4.91 24.70
C GLY A 655 -2.51 -6.21 24.83
N PHE A 656 -3.36 -6.30 25.85
CA PHE A 656 -4.10 -7.53 26.19
C PHE A 656 -5.59 -7.22 26.24
N ARG A 657 -6.38 -8.11 25.64
CA ARG A 657 -7.84 -8.13 25.70
C ARG A 657 -8.33 -9.48 26.21
N TRP A 658 -9.34 -9.43 27.07
CA TRP A 658 -9.91 -10.60 27.72
C TRP A 658 -11.32 -10.87 27.24
N TYR A 659 -11.61 -12.16 27.05
CA TYR A 659 -12.93 -12.68 26.68
C TYR A 659 -13.23 -13.94 27.48
N THR A 660 -14.50 -14.20 27.71
CA THR A 660 -14.99 -15.45 28.29
C THR A 660 -15.93 -16.14 27.30
N VAL A 661 -15.79 -17.45 27.19
CA VAL A 661 -16.69 -18.30 26.39
C VAL A 661 -17.24 -19.38 27.29
N GLY A 662 -18.57 -19.41 27.44
CA GLY A 662 -19.26 -20.45 28.20
C GLY A 662 -19.23 -21.80 27.49
N LEU A 663 -18.79 -22.84 28.19
CA LEU A 663 -18.78 -24.22 27.71
C LEU A 663 -19.68 -25.06 28.63
N GLY A 664 -20.74 -25.66 28.08
CA GLY A 664 -21.64 -26.52 28.87
C GLY A 664 -22.41 -25.79 29.99
N GLY A 665 -22.91 -24.58 29.72
CA GLY A 665 -23.81 -23.83 30.62
C GLY A 665 -23.11 -22.81 31.55
N GLY A 666 -21.79 -22.87 31.69
CA GLY A 666 -21.02 -21.90 32.48
C GLY A 666 -21.02 -20.51 31.83
N THR A 667 -21.07 -19.46 32.65
CA THR A 667 -20.92 -18.07 32.19
C THR A 667 -20.11 -17.27 33.21
N ALA A 668 -19.37 -16.26 32.73
CA ALA A 668 -18.53 -15.41 33.58
C ALA A 668 -18.33 -14.02 32.98
N GLU A 669 -18.18 -13.04 33.85
CA GLU A 669 -17.77 -11.68 33.51
C GLU A 669 -16.25 -11.52 33.67
N ILE A 670 -15.63 -10.73 32.79
CA ILE A 670 -14.20 -10.42 32.87
C ILE A 670 -13.96 -8.98 32.44
N LYS A 671 -13.10 -8.26 33.17
CA LYS A 671 -12.69 -6.92 32.72
C LYS A 671 -11.81 -7.04 31.48
N ALA A 672 -12.16 -6.30 30.44
CA ALA A 672 -11.72 -6.58 29.08
C ALA A 672 -10.26 -6.20 28.73
N VAL A 673 -9.53 -5.42 29.54
CA VAL A 673 -8.25 -4.83 29.12
C VAL A 673 -7.17 -4.89 30.22
N GLY A 674 -5.93 -5.20 29.81
CA GLY A 674 -4.74 -5.22 30.66
C GLY A 674 -4.13 -6.62 30.81
N ALA A 675 -2.85 -6.73 31.18
CA ALA A 675 -2.19 -8.04 31.37
C ALA A 675 -2.76 -8.82 32.57
N ARG A 676 -3.35 -8.12 33.55
CA ARG A 676 -4.03 -8.68 34.72
C ARG A 676 -5.48 -8.24 34.74
N THR A 677 -6.37 -9.13 35.13
CA THR A 677 -7.81 -8.86 35.23
C THR A 677 -8.44 -9.71 36.32
N VAL A 678 -9.75 -9.54 36.51
CA VAL A 678 -10.58 -10.32 37.44
C VAL A 678 -11.67 -11.02 36.65
N LEU A 679 -11.76 -12.32 36.81
CA LEU A 679 -12.83 -13.19 36.33
C LEU A 679 -13.86 -13.38 37.44
N ARG A 680 -15.14 -13.19 37.14
CA ARG A 680 -16.24 -13.47 38.05
C ARG A 680 -17.23 -14.43 37.40
N PRO A 681 -17.21 -15.73 37.72
CA PRO A 681 -18.20 -16.67 37.22
C PRO A 681 -19.60 -16.32 37.73
N THR A 682 -20.60 -16.29 36.85
CA THR A 682 -21.99 -15.96 37.21
C THR A 682 -22.89 -17.19 37.24
N HIS A 683 -22.56 -18.25 36.50
CA HIS A 683 -23.27 -19.54 36.54
C HIS A 683 -22.27 -20.71 36.58
N ALA A 684 -22.68 -21.81 37.23
CA ALA A 684 -21.88 -23.04 37.30
C ALA A 684 -21.72 -23.69 35.92
N GLY A 685 -20.58 -24.33 35.68
CA GLY A 685 -20.25 -25.00 34.41
C GLY A 685 -18.78 -24.84 34.05
N LEU A 686 -18.43 -24.91 32.76
CA LEU A 686 -17.07 -24.67 32.29
C LEU A 686 -16.99 -23.32 31.57
N VAL A 687 -15.90 -22.58 31.78
CA VAL A 687 -15.65 -21.32 31.08
C VAL A 687 -14.25 -21.37 30.46
N ALA A 688 -14.15 -21.04 29.17
CA ALA A 688 -12.88 -20.76 28.52
C ALA A 688 -12.57 -19.27 28.64
N VAL A 689 -11.51 -18.95 29.37
CA VAL A 689 -10.92 -17.61 29.47
C VAL A 689 -9.93 -17.45 28.32
N VAL A 690 -10.19 -16.48 27.45
CA VAL A 690 -9.38 -16.22 26.25
C VAL A 690 -8.67 -14.88 26.42
N ALA A 691 -7.34 -14.91 26.30
CA ALA A 691 -6.53 -13.71 26.17
C ALA A 691 -6.14 -13.54 24.70
N LEU A 692 -6.49 -12.38 24.14
CA LEU A 692 -5.94 -11.89 22.88
C LEU A 692 -4.92 -10.83 23.19
N SER A 693 -3.73 -10.95 22.60
CA SER A 693 -2.71 -9.93 22.72
C SER A 693 -2.19 -9.53 21.35
N TYR A 694 -1.85 -8.26 21.16
CA TYR A 694 -1.13 -7.83 19.97
C TYR A 694 0.28 -7.44 20.34
N VAL A 695 1.17 -7.59 19.36
CA VAL A 695 2.60 -7.35 19.43
C VAL A 695 2.97 -6.70 18.12
N ARG A 696 3.36 -5.43 18.17
CA ARG A 696 3.82 -4.66 17.01
C ARG A 696 5.31 -4.94 16.78
N THR A 697 5.65 -5.39 15.59
CA THR A 697 7.00 -5.75 15.14
C THR A 697 7.45 -4.89 13.95
N GLY A 698 6.81 -3.72 13.76
CA GLY A 698 7.01 -2.85 12.61
C GLY A 698 6.18 -3.22 11.38
N ARG A 699 5.48 -4.35 11.45
CA ARG A 699 4.46 -4.82 10.51
C ARG A 699 3.15 -4.02 10.62
N THR A 700 2.19 -4.30 9.75
CA THR A 700 0.87 -3.63 9.76
C THR A 700 -0.03 -4.20 10.85
N ASP A 701 -0.90 -3.38 11.45
CA ASP A 701 -1.96 -3.92 12.30
C ASP A 701 -2.97 -4.72 11.42
N PRO A 702 -3.72 -5.69 11.97
CA PRO A 702 -4.79 -6.34 11.22
C PRO A 702 -5.81 -5.31 10.72
N TYR A 703 -6.21 -5.42 9.45
CA TYR A 703 -7.04 -4.44 8.74
C TYR A 703 -6.36 -3.07 8.56
N GLU A 704 -5.03 -3.05 8.43
CA GLU A 704 -4.25 -1.88 8.07
C GLU A 704 -3.38 -2.21 6.84
N PHE A 705 -3.18 -1.24 5.95
CA PHE A 705 -2.04 -1.27 5.04
C PHE A 705 -1.25 0.02 5.16
N ARG A 706 0.07 -0.08 5.03
CA ARG A 706 0.97 1.06 5.11
C ARG A 706 1.50 1.41 3.73
N VAL A 707 1.60 2.72 3.50
CA VAL A 707 2.21 3.29 2.30
C VAL A 707 3.56 3.87 2.71
N GLU A 708 4.65 3.39 2.09
CA GLU A 708 6.03 3.77 2.40
C GLU A 708 6.72 4.33 1.14
N LEU A 709 7.65 5.27 1.34
CA LEU A 709 8.55 5.80 0.33
C LEU A 709 10.02 5.51 0.73
N PRO A 710 10.96 5.45 -0.22
CA PRO A 710 12.38 5.34 0.11
C PRO A 710 12.89 6.57 0.88
N ASP A 711 13.82 6.34 1.80
CA ASP A 711 14.46 7.41 2.58
C ASP A 711 15.07 8.48 1.66
N GLY A 712 14.95 9.75 2.07
CA GLY A 712 15.48 10.90 1.32
C GLY A 712 14.62 11.37 0.14
N VAL A 713 13.49 10.71 -0.14
CA VAL A 713 12.49 11.20 -1.10
C VAL A 713 11.49 12.08 -0.39
N THR A 714 11.31 13.32 -0.85
CA THR A 714 10.31 14.25 -0.31
C THR A 714 9.10 14.40 -1.25
N LEU A 715 7.98 14.82 -0.67
CA LEU A 715 6.71 15.15 -1.30
C LEU A 715 6.41 16.60 -0.97
N ASN A 716 6.30 17.44 -2.00
CA ASN A 716 5.75 18.77 -1.79
C ASN A 716 4.26 18.71 -1.44
N LEU A 717 3.69 19.84 -1.03
CA LEU A 717 2.32 19.90 -0.56
C LEU A 717 1.29 19.42 -1.62
N GLU A 718 1.48 19.75 -2.90
CA GLU A 718 0.59 19.30 -3.99
C GLU A 718 0.65 17.78 -4.19
N GLN A 719 1.85 17.20 -4.16
CA GLN A 719 2.06 15.76 -4.25
C GLN A 719 1.44 15.04 -3.04
N TYR A 720 1.60 15.59 -1.83
CA TYR A 720 0.97 15.06 -0.63
C TYR A 720 -0.58 15.11 -0.71
N GLU A 721 -1.17 16.22 -1.16
CA GLU A 721 -2.63 16.32 -1.37
C GLU A 721 -3.13 15.26 -2.36
N ARG A 722 -2.40 15.09 -3.46
CA ARG A 722 -2.71 14.11 -4.49
C ARG A 722 -2.65 12.69 -3.93
N LEU A 723 -1.66 12.38 -3.10
CA LEU A 723 -1.51 11.07 -2.46
C LEU A 723 -2.68 10.78 -1.52
N MET A 724 -3.01 11.73 -0.65
CA MET A 724 -4.09 11.56 0.32
C MET A 724 -5.45 11.38 -0.38
N ASN A 725 -5.72 12.12 -1.45
CA ASN A 725 -6.95 11.95 -2.24
C ASN A 725 -6.98 10.60 -2.99
N ALA A 726 -5.84 10.14 -3.53
CA ALA A 726 -5.74 8.84 -4.19
C ALA A 726 -6.00 7.70 -3.20
N LEU A 727 -5.36 7.73 -2.04
CA LEU A 727 -5.52 6.74 -0.98
C LEU A 727 -6.93 6.73 -0.38
N SER A 728 -7.53 7.91 -0.17
CA SER A 728 -8.92 8.01 0.27
C SER A 728 -9.90 7.36 -0.72
N ARG A 729 -9.62 7.50 -2.03
CA ARG A 729 -10.47 6.92 -3.09
C ARG A 729 -10.39 5.40 -3.16
N VAL A 730 -9.23 4.82 -2.86
CA VAL A 730 -8.95 3.37 -2.92
C VAL A 730 -8.91 2.70 -1.54
N CYS A 731 -9.45 3.36 -0.51
CA CYS A 731 -9.54 2.79 0.83
C CYS A 731 -10.65 1.72 0.89
N PRO A 732 -10.33 0.45 1.20
CA PRO A 732 -11.34 -0.58 1.44
C PRO A 732 -12.18 -0.27 2.69
N LEU A 733 -13.44 -0.71 2.70
CA LEU A 733 -14.30 -0.56 3.88
C LEU A 733 -13.70 -1.33 5.07
N GLY A 734 -13.55 -0.63 6.21
CA GLY A 734 -13.06 -1.23 7.45
C GLY A 734 -11.55 -1.44 7.50
N VAL A 735 -10.79 -0.94 6.52
CA VAL A 735 -9.33 -0.98 6.49
C VAL A 735 -8.75 0.41 6.74
N GLU A 736 -7.75 0.51 7.59
CA GLU A 736 -7.00 1.74 7.85
C GLU A 736 -5.85 1.89 6.84
N VAL A 737 -5.71 3.10 6.26
CA VAL A 737 -4.54 3.45 5.45
C VAL A 737 -3.56 4.20 6.34
N ASN A 738 -2.45 3.56 6.70
CA ASN A 738 -1.43 4.18 7.52
C ASN A 738 -0.44 4.95 6.65
N THR A 739 -0.51 6.29 6.74
CA THR A 739 0.43 7.23 6.09
C THR A 739 1.28 7.98 7.11
N PHE A 740 1.40 7.47 8.35
CA PHE A 740 2.15 8.13 9.41
C PHE A 740 3.61 8.37 9.03
N GLY A 741 4.29 7.37 8.45
CA GLY A 741 5.67 7.51 7.96
C GLY A 741 5.80 8.61 6.91
N ILE A 742 4.91 8.64 5.91
CA ILE A 742 4.86 9.69 4.88
C ILE A 742 4.77 11.08 5.52
N ARG A 743 3.82 11.28 6.43
CA ARG A 743 3.56 12.59 7.07
C ARG A 743 4.68 13.09 7.95
N ARG A 744 5.54 12.18 8.43
CA ARG A 744 6.62 12.50 9.36
C ARG A 744 7.95 12.70 8.64
N ASP A 745 8.23 11.82 7.68
CA ASP A 745 9.59 11.64 7.14
C ASP A 745 9.70 12.05 5.67
N HIS A 746 8.58 12.38 4.99
CA HIS A 746 8.58 12.64 3.56
C HIS A 746 7.84 13.89 3.11
N VAL A 747 7.13 14.63 3.98
CA VAL A 747 6.42 15.85 3.55
C VAL A 747 7.36 17.04 3.69
N ASP A 748 7.55 17.75 2.60
CA ASP A 748 8.33 18.99 2.49
C ASP A 748 7.34 20.14 2.23
N LEU A 749 7.21 21.03 3.22
CA LEU A 749 6.20 22.07 3.25
C LEU A 749 6.64 23.36 2.54
N ASP A 750 7.93 23.62 2.46
CA ASP A 750 8.50 24.85 1.87
C ASP A 750 9.32 24.62 0.60
N ASP A 751 9.39 23.36 0.13
CA ASP A 751 10.08 22.92 -1.09
C ASP A 751 11.60 23.13 -1.01
N ASP A 752 12.17 23.06 0.20
CA ASP A 752 13.62 23.23 0.44
C ASP A 752 14.42 21.92 0.30
N GLY A 753 13.74 20.79 0.09
CA GLY A 753 14.30 19.46 -0.03
C GLY A 753 14.40 18.69 1.29
N THR A 754 13.92 19.27 2.39
CA THR A 754 13.94 18.70 3.74
C THR A 754 12.54 18.31 4.18
N ALA A 755 12.36 17.08 4.65
CA ALA A 755 11.08 16.68 5.20
C ALA A 755 10.87 17.30 6.60
N GLU A 756 9.71 17.91 6.81
CA GLU A 756 9.29 18.42 8.12
C GLU A 756 8.08 17.62 8.65
N PRO A 757 8.14 17.13 9.90
CA PRO A 757 7.03 16.39 10.47
C PRO A 757 5.76 17.23 10.56
N LEU A 758 4.69 16.79 9.89
CA LEU A 758 3.39 17.43 10.02
C LEU A 758 2.90 17.39 11.47
N ARG A 759 2.52 18.55 12.01
CA ARG A 759 1.90 18.63 13.34
C ARG A 759 0.61 17.78 13.39
N PRO A 760 0.25 17.16 14.53
CA PRO A 760 -0.93 16.30 14.64
C PRO A 760 -2.25 16.93 14.17
N ALA A 761 -2.40 18.26 14.29
CA ALA A 761 -3.58 19.00 13.83
C ALA A 761 -3.69 19.04 12.31
N VAL A 762 -2.57 19.21 11.59
CA VAL A 762 -2.49 19.28 10.12
C VAL A 762 -2.38 17.87 9.52
N ALA A 763 -1.69 16.96 10.20
CA ALA A 763 -1.50 15.57 9.79
C ALA A 763 -2.82 14.81 9.55
N ARG A 764 -3.95 15.26 10.11
CA ARG A 764 -5.25 14.62 9.97
C ARG A 764 -6.16 15.24 8.93
N THR A 765 -5.77 16.34 8.29
CA THR A 765 -6.62 17.10 7.37
C THR A 765 -5.90 17.41 6.07
N PHE A 766 -6.58 17.22 4.94
CA PHE A 766 -6.11 17.57 3.60
C PHE A 766 -7.30 18.08 2.79
N ARG A 767 -7.07 18.87 1.74
CA ARG A 767 -8.16 19.33 0.87
C ARG A 767 -8.67 18.16 0.04
N THR A 768 -9.91 17.77 0.28
CA THR A 768 -10.58 16.74 -0.52
C THR A 768 -10.96 17.30 -1.88
N PHE A 769 -10.54 16.64 -2.97
CA PHE A 769 -10.82 17.10 -4.33
C PHE A 769 -12.28 16.91 -4.73
N GLN A 770 -12.88 15.81 -4.28
CA GLN A 770 -14.27 15.49 -4.53
C GLN A 770 -15.15 16.05 -3.42
N GLN A 771 -16.06 16.95 -3.77
CA GLN A 771 -17.10 17.41 -2.87
C GLN A 771 -18.18 16.34 -2.76
N ARG A 772 -18.69 16.11 -1.56
CA ARG A 772 -19.85 15.25 -1.38
C ARG A 772 -21.00 15.88 -2.16
N ARG A 773 -21.54 15.15 -3.13
CA ARG A 773 -22.77 15.54 -3.82
C ARG A 773 -23.88 15.65 -2.77
N HIS A 774 -24.12 16.85 -2.26
CA HIS A 774 -25.36 17.13 -1.57
C HIS A 774 -26.48 16.87 -2.58
N ARG A 775 -27.42 15.97 -2.23
CA ARG A 775 -28.69 15.91 -2.93
C ARG A 775 -29.31 17.32 -2.84
N GLY A 776 -29.28 18.05 -3.95
CA GLY A 776 -30.00 19.31 -4.13
C GLY A 776 -29.27 20.57 -3.68
N VAL A 777 -28.24 20.99 -4.41
CA VAL A 777 -27.93 22.43 -4.58
C VAL A 777 -27.54 22.63 -6.05
N TYR A 778 -28.55 22.72 -6.91
CA TYR A 778 -28.46 23.52 -8.13
C TYR A 778 -28.94 24.91 -7.75
N ASP A 779 -28.10 25.68 -7.08
CA ASP A 779 -28.35 27.12 -6.94
C ASP A 779 -27.01 27.84 -6.87
N GLN A 780 -26.88 28.83 -7.75
CA GLN A 780 -25.72 29.68 -8.08
C GLN A 780 -25.00 29.33 -9.39
N LEU A 781 -25.77 29.41 -10.48
CA LEU A 781 -25.32 30.06 -11.72
C LEU A 781 -26.12 31.35 -11.88
#